data_AF-A0A8X7X7N3-F1
#
_entry.id   AF-A0A8X7X7N3-F1
#
_cell.length_a   1.000
_cell.length_b   1.000
_cell.length_c   1.000
_cell.angle_alpha   90.00
_cell.angle_beta   90.00
_cell.angle_gamma   90.00
#
_symmetry.space_group_name_H-M   'P 1'
#
loop_
_entity.id
_entity.type
_entity.pdbx_description
1 polymer ?
#
loop_
_entity_poly.entity_id
_entity_poly.type
_entity_poly.pdbx_seq_one_letter_code
_entity_poly.pdbx_strand_id
1 'polypeptide(L)'
;MQVMCLIRDSMSNRSFNTKSKPAVPKDSPKRQYQRSPVFISGHWIASMSYNHIMVDPVSILQKWEGGHSTTVLCVGVGTDGLLVSGAEKGALTLWNDEGVNLGQLKLVGEDDVTCVTFSPLAANKVYVSHGENVSLLDTRFLKNVLACYHISEDEINCLSVNETDSFLAAADDLGAVKILDLSCGKIRCSLHRHSNICSSVAFLHNRPQSLVSCGLDMQVMLWSLQKTHPLWVLNMQELNDKKQSQQQNSSQLFNPPLVHTVSVADCGNSIIISCTVINPHLEPVPVIQYIRQNVPPDIKSEPDMAVQHVTKRMEKDGNADAITLDGGDIYEAGLINYNLHPIIAEDYGENDANCYYAVAVVKKGTGFSFKELKGKKSCHTGLGKSAGWNVPIGALISNGLLAWNGTSEETIESAVSRFFSASCVPGAEKELYPKLCQLCKKNCVRSHDEPYYDYEGAFQCLKDGKGDVAFVKHLTVQGADKDEYELLCEDGTRKPINEYKSCFFARIPAHAVVTRKDADLADKIWTYLEEARQKFPNLFKSSYYGGKNLMFKDSTVKLVKAPENMNSFFYLGAKYTSVIRSLTKTSDQKESRSTHGTIKWCYISHYEKNKCDAWSIASADDQGNAKIDCVKGESVEDCVGMIMRKEADAVTMDGGYIFSAGACGLVPVMSEVYEGSYYAVAVVRKDSGLTWETLKGKKSCHTAFGRTAGWNIPMGIIAKDVGDCSFMNYFTKSCAPGADKNSNLCSLCRGSGLDPENKCSASGSEIYYGYSGAFRCLAEGAGDVAFVKQTTIPENTDGRNPADWAKNLKSSDFMLLCYNGQQKTAAPNDYANCNLAQTAAHAVMTRPESRNDVVRFLKEQQEKFGKNGSEKESFQMFKSETKDLLFKDSTICLSEIPPDQNYKNFLSEEYYNAILGLKKCSHTAGINAIF
;
A
#
# COMPACT_ATOMS: atom_id res chain seq x y z
N MET A 1 -2.86 9.68 -13.28
CA MET A 1 -2.67 8.43 -12.52
C MET A 1 -3.99 7.64 -12.57
N GLN A 2 -4.03 6.49 -13.26
CA GLN A 2 -5.28 5.82 -13.64
C GLN A 2 -5.65 4.66 -12.68
N VAL A 3 -6.94 4.48 -12.39
CA VAL A 3 -7.51 3.56 -11.35
C VAL A 3 -8.45 2.53 -11.99
N MET A 4 -8.56 1.33 -11.39
CA MET A 4 -9.36 0.20 -11.89
C MET A 4 -10.38 -0.30 -10.82
N CYS A 5 -11.66 -0.55 -11.20
CA CYS A 5 -12.75 -0.94 -10.27
C CYS A 5 -13.68 -2.07 -10.78
N LEU A 6 -14.16 -2.92 -9.85
CA LEU A 6 -15.14 -4.03 -9.91
C LEU A 6 -16.19 -3.86 -8.78
N ILE A 7 -17.47 -4.14 -9.03
CA ILE A 7 -18.60 -3.78 -8.12
C ILE A 7 -19.07 -4.95 -7.22
N ARG A 8 -19.40 -4.68 -5.94
CA ARG A 8 -20.38 -5.45 -5.13
C ARG A 8 -21.13 -4.60 -4.07
N ASP A 9 -22.44 -4.84 -3.94
CA ASP A 9 -23.43 -4.15 -3.09
C ASP A 9 -23.27 -4.34 -1.57
N SER A 10 -23.47 -3.28 -0.76
CA SER A 10 -24.18 -3.37 0.54
C SER A 10 -24.52 -2.00 1.17
N MET A 11 -25.62 -2.00 1.95
CA MET A 11 -26.33 -0.85 2.54
C MET A 11 -25.82 -0.41 3.93
N SER A 12 -25.96 0.87 4.31
CA SER A 12 -26.76 1.29 5.50
C SER A 12 -26.84 2.82 5.69
N ASN A 13 -28.00 3.28 6.17
CA ASN A 13 -28.40 4.68 6.42
C ASN A 13 -27.96 5.20 7.80
N ARG A 14 -27.71 6.52 7.92
CA ARG A 14 -28.11 7.36 9.09
C ARG A 14 -27.97 8.87 8.84
N SER A 15 -28.99 9.61 9.26
CA SER A 15 -29.21 11.07 9.17
C SER A 15 -28.54 11.87 10.31
N PHE A 16 -28.30 13.19 10.16
CA PHE A 16 -28.80 14.27 11.06
C PHE A 16 -28.24 15.70 10.76
N ASN A 17 -29.19 16.65 10.71
CA ASN A 17 -29.28 18.05 11.18
C ASN A 17 -28.19 19.15 11.01
N THR A 18 -28.76 20.36 10.90
CA THR A 18 -28.33 21.65 10.31
C THR A 18 -27.82 22.71 11.30
N LYS A 19 -26.97 23.67 10.84
CA LYS A 19 -27.19 25.15 10.77
C LYS A 19 -25.90 25.98 10.89
N SER A 20 -25.62 26.85 9.91
CA SER A 20 -25.63 28.34 9.97
C SER A 20 -24.70 28.97 8.90
N LYS A 21 -25.16 30.03 8.21
CA LYS A 21 -24.47 30.77 7.12
C LYS A 21 -23.86 32.09 7.62
N PRO A 22 -22.83 32.61 6.94
CA PRO A 22 -22.78 34.05 6.60
C PRO A 22 -22.46 34.32 5.12
N ALA A 23 -22.73 35.55 4.67
CA ALA A 23 -22.82 36.00 3.27
C ALA A 23 -21.63 36.89 2.82
N VAL A 24 -21.23 36.85 1.53
CA VAL A 24 -20.38 37.87 0.84
C VAL A 24 -20.60 37.84 -0.70
N PRO A 25 -20.05 38.76 -1.55
CA PRO A 25 -20.78 39.74 -2.35
C PRO A 25 -20.75 39.50 -3.89
N LYS A 26 -21.63 40.23 -4.60
CA LYS A 26 -21.78 40.26 -6.06
C LYS A 26 -20.68 41.11 -6.73
N ASP A 27 -19.93 40.50 -7.65
CA ASP A 27 -19.44 41.06 -8.94
C ASP A 27 -18.10 40.43 -9.36
N SER A 28 -18.12 39.55 -10.38
CA SER A 28 -16.95 39.20 -11.20
C SER A 28 -17.38 38.71 -12.60
N PRO A 29 -16.54 38.88 -13.66
CA PRO A 29 -16.98 38.94 -15.05
C PRO A 29 -17.23 37.57 -15.71
N LYS A 30 -18.25 37.52 -16.59
CA LYS A 30 -18.66 36.36 -17.41
C LYS A 30 -17.46 35.77 -18.19
N ARG A 31 -16.96 34.60 -17.78
CA ARG A 31 -16.09 33.72 -18.58
C ARG A 31 -16.93 32.53 -19.06
N GLN A 32 -17.01 32.33 -20.37
CA GLN A 32 -17.62 31.13 -20.99
C GLN A 32 -16.86 29.88 -20.55
N TYR A 33 -17.52 28.99 -19.81
CA TYR A 33 -17.00 27.69 -19.42
C TYR A 33 -17.47 26.65 -20.45
N GLN A 34 -16.57 26.15 -21.30
CA GLN A 34 -16.84 25.01 -22.18
C GLN A 34 -17.19 23.78 -21.32
N ARG A 35 -18.43 23.28 -21.47
CA ARG A 35 -18.91 22.06 -20.80
C ARG A 35 -18.92 20.92 -21.82
N SER A 36 -18.23 19.82 -21.52
CA SER A 36 -18.30 18.59 -22.30
C SER A 36 -19.12 17.53 -21.55
N PRO A 37 -20.47 17.55 -21.58
CA PRO A 37 -21.26 16.48 -21.01
C PRO A 37 -21.11 15.18 -21.81
N VAL A 38 -20.88 14.08 -21.11
CA VAL A 38 -21.00 12.70 -21.60
C VAL A 38 -22.34 12.16 -21.11
N PHE A 39 -23.21 11.74 -22.04
CA PHE A 39 -24.49 11.12 -21.70
C PHE A 39 -24.38 9.60 -21.78
N ILE A 40 -24.94 8.90 -20.78
CA ILE A 40 -25.02 7.44 -20.72
C ILE A 40 -26.51 7.08 -20.69
N SER A 41 -27.00 6.53 -21.79
CA SER A 41 -28.23 5.72 -21.83
C SER A 41 -27.80 4.28 -22.03
N GLY A 42 -28.54 3.29 -21.49
CA GLY A 42 -28.14 1.88 -21.43
C GLY A 42 -27.75 1.17 -22.76
N HIS A 43 -27.73 1.90 -23.89
CA HIS A 43 -27.29 1.41 -25.20
C HIS A 43 -26.28 2.33 -25.93
N TRP A 44 -25.94 3.54 -25.41
CA TRP A 44 -25.10 4.53 -26.14
C TRP A 44 -24.25 5.41 -25.21
N ILE A 45 -23.00 5.72 -25.62
CA ILE A 45 -22.18 6.80 -25.05
C ILE A 45 -21.97 7.87 -26.13
N ALA A 46 -22.36 9.11 -25.86
CA ALA A 46 -22.10 10.24 -26.75
C ALA A 46 -21.14 11.27 -26.11
N SER A 47 -20.10 11.69 -26.84
CA SER A 47 -19.21 12.79 -26.45
C SER A 47 -19.12 13.83 -27.57
N MET A 48 -19.03 15.11 -27.23
CA MET A 48 -19.06 16.22 -28.20
C MET A 48 -17.66 16.83 -28.39
N SER A 49 -17.36 17.27 -29.61
CA SER A 49 -16.13 18.02 -29.94
C SER A 49 -16.39 18.94 -31.14
N TYR A 50 -15.93 20.20 -31.07
CA TYR A 50 -15.91 21.29 -32.08
C TYR A 50 -17.04 21.36 -33.14
N ASN A 51 -17.31 20.34 -33.94
CA ASN A 51 -18.37 20.31 -34.97
C ASN A 51 -18.94 18.90 -35.23
N HIS A 52 -18.62 17.91 -34.38
CA HIS A 52 -19.00 16.51 -34.56
C HIS A 52 -19.38 15.84 -33.24
N ILE A 53 -20.11 14.73 -33.33
CA ILE A 53 -20.54 13.92 -32.20
C ILE A 53 -19.84 12.56 -32.32
N MET A 54 -19.21 12.11 -31.24
CA MET A 54 -18.69 10.75 -31.15
C MET A 54 -19.73 9.89 -30.45
N VAL A 55 -20.19 8.81 -31.08
CA VAL A 55 -21.23 7.92 -30.56
C VAL A 55 -20.72 6.48 -30.54
N ASP A 56 -20.91 5.78 -29.41
CA ASP A 56 -20.49 4.38 -29.22
C ASP A 56 -21.70 3.45 -28.98
N PRO A 57 -22.16 2.70 -30.00
CA PRO A 57 -23.03 1.52 -29.85
C PRO A 57 -22.25 0.28 -29.39
N VAL A 58 -21.83 0.23 -28.13
CA VAL A 58 -21.37 -0.98 -27.38
C VAL A 58 -20.29 -1.84 -28.07
N SER A 59 -19.69 -1.42 -29.19
CA SER A 59 -18.84 -2.27 -30.04
C SER A 59 -18.03 -1.55 -31.13
N ILE A 60 -18.38 -0.34 -31.57
CA ILE A 60 -17.64 0.43 -32.61
C ILE A 60 -17.81 1.93 -32.37
N LEU A 61 -16.70 2.65 -32.17
CA LEU A 61 -16.69 4.11 -32.01
C LEU A 61 -16.95 4.78 -33.38
N GLN A 62 -18.10 5.44 -33.56
CA GLN A 62 -18.45 6.14 -34.80
C GLN A 62 -18.39 7.66 -34.62
N LYS A 63 -17.80 8.34 -35.61
CA LYS A 63 -17.77 9.81 -35.70
C LYS A 63 -18.90 10.27 -36.61
N TRP A 64 -19.83 11.05 -36.09
CA TRP A 64 -20.94 11.62 -36.85
C TRP A 64 -20.59 13.05 -37.26
N GLU A 65 -20.45 13.27 -38.57
CA GLU A 65 -20.05 14.54 -39.18
C GLU A 65 -21.16 15.12 -40.08
N GLY A 66 -21.04 16.40 -40.45
CA GLY A 66 -21.94 17.04 -41.41
C GLY A 66 -23.26 17.56 -40.84
N GLY A 67 -23.43 17.52 -39.52
CA GLY A 67 -24.62 18.04 -38.84
C GLY A 67 -24.48 19.45 -38.28
N HIS A 68 -23.29 19.91 -37.90
CA HIS A 68 -23.09 21.24 -37.32
C HIS A 68 -21.91 21.96 -37.95
N SER A 69 -22.04 23.28 -38.08
CA SER A 69 -20.97 24.18 -38.54
C SER A 69 -20.33 24.99 -37.40
N THR A 70 -20.86 24.84 -36.19
CA THR A 70 -20.47 25.54 -34.95
C THR A 70 -20.33 24.55 -33.80
N THR A 71 -19.85 25.03 -32.64
CA THR A 71 -19.62 24.19 -31.46
C THR A 71 -20.90 23.52 -30.98
N VAL A 72 -20.87 22.19 -30.87
CA VAL A 72 -21.96 21.41 -30.24
C VAL A 72 -21.88 21.59 -28.72
N LEU A 73 -22.96 22.07 -28.13
CA LEU A 73 -23.05 22.46 -26.72
C LEU A 73 -23.82 21.44 -25.87
N CYS A 74 -24.75 20.70 -26.47
CA CYS A 74 -25.54 19.69 -25.78
C CYS A 74 -26.04 18.58 -26.72
N VAL A 75 -26.36 17.44 -26.12
CA VAL A 75 -27.00 16.29 -26.78
C VAL A 75 -28.08 15.72 -25.88
N GLY A 76 -29.18 15.28 -26.49
CA GLY A 76 -30.25 14.52 -25.83
C GLY A 76 -30.55 13.27 -26.64
N VAL A 77 -30.86 12.17 -25.96
CA VAL A 77 -31.13 10.86 -26.56
C VAL A 77 -32.56 10.43 -26.22
N GLY A 78 -33.30 10.02 -27.25
CA GLY A 78 -34.64 9.47 -27.14
C GLY A 78 -34.64 7.97 -26.83
N THR A 79 -35.76 7.47 -26.32
CA THR A 79 -35.95 6.03 -26.06
C THR A 79 -36.11 5.20 -27.32
N ASP A 80 -36.35 5.84 -28.46
CA ASP A 80 -36.46 5.25 -29.80
C ASP A 80 -35.13 5.19 -30.57
N GLY A 81 -34.01 5.57 -29.92
CA GLY A 81 -32.69 5.58 -30.54
C GLY A 81 -32.37 6.85 -31.34
N LEU A 82 -33.29 7.81 -31.41
CA LEU A 82 -33.04 9.12 -32.01
C LEU A 82 -32.16 9.98 -31.10
N LEU A 83 -31.30 10.80 -31.70
CA LEU A 83 -30.46 11.75 -30.98
C LEU A 83 -30.71 13.15 -31.52
N VAL A 84 -30.89 14.12 -30.61
CA VAL A 84 -30.93 15.56 -30.97
C VAL A 84 -29.74 16.25 -30.35
N SER A 85 -29.07 17.06 -31.15
CA SER A 85 -27.87 17.80 -30.76
C SER A 85 -28.07 19.29 -30.97
N GLY A 86 -27.69 20.08 -29.98
CA GLY A 86 -27.75 21.54 -29.99
C GLY A 86 -26.36 22.15 -30.04
N ALA A 87 -26.23 23.21 -30.82
CA ALA A 87 -24.99 23.93 -31.04
C ALA A 87 -25.18 25.45 -30.87
N GLU A 88 -24.08 26.19 -30.95
CA GLU A 88 -24.10 27.65 -30.95
C GLU A 88 -24.98 28.20 -32.09
N LYS A 89 -25.49 29.42 -31.90
CA LYS A 89 -26.35 30.13 -32.87
C LYS A 89 -27.69 29.44 -33.15
N GLY A 90 -28.24 28.74 -32.16
CA GLY A 90 -29.56 28.12 -32.24
C GLY A 90 -29.64 26.90 -33.16
N ALA A 91 -28.52 26.29 -33.54
CA ALA A 91 -28.49 25.18 -34.48
C ALA A 91 -28.84 23.84 -33.80
N LEU A 92 -29.76 23.10 -34.41
CA LEU A 92 -30.23 21.78 -33.97
C LEU A 92 -30.10 20.76 -35.09
N THR A 93 -29.63 19.57 -34.76
CA THR A 93 -29.56 18.43 -35.69
C THR A 93 -30.12 17.17 -35.07
N LEU A 94 -31.01 16.49 -35.80
CA LEU A 94 -31.58 15.19 -35.49
C LEU A 94 -30.81 14.09 -36.21
N TRP A 95 -30.49 13.02 -35.49
CA TRP A 95 -29.71 11.89 -35.95
C TRP A 95 -30.47 10.59 -35.69
N ASN A 96 -30.31 9.61 -36.58
CA ASN A 96 -30.63 8.22 -36.24
C ASN A 96 -29.47 7.55 -35.48
N ASP A 97 -29.70 6.31 -35.05
CA ASP A 97 -28.74 5.43 -34.39
C ASP A 97 -27.51 5.07 -35.25
N GLU A 98 -27.58 5.27 -36.56
CA GLU A 98 -26.47 5.03 -37.50
C GLU A 98 -25.64 6.30 -37.79
N GLY A 99 -25.99 7.43 -37.19
CA GLY A 99 -25.29 8.71 -37.39
C GLY A 99 -25.64 9.46 -38.66
N VAL A 100 -26.75 9.11 -39.28
CA VAL A 100 -27.31 9.83 -40.42
C VAL A 100 -28.09 11.04 -39.91
N ASN A 101 -27.76 12.21 -40.46
CA ASN A 101 -28.52 13.44 -40.25
C ASN A 101 -29.90 13.31 -40.89
N LEU A 102 -30.94 13.23 -40.06
CA LEU A 102 -32.34 13.13 -40.48
C LEU A 102 -33.00 14.49 -40.72
N GLY A 103 -32.42 15.56 -40.17
CA GLY A 103 -32.95 16.91 -40.31
C GLY A 103 -32.25 17.93 -39.43
N GLN A 104 -32.28 19.19 -39.89
CA GLN A 104 -31.73 20.34 -39.20
C GLN A 104 -32.79 21.43 -38.99
N LEU A 105 -32.66 22.15 -37.88
CA LEU A 105 -33.47 23.31 -37.55
C LEU A 105 -32.56 24.41 -37.00
N LYS A 106 -32.83 25.66 -37.36
CA LYS A 106 -32.23 26.81 -36.70
C LYS A 106 -33.32 27.57 -35.95
N LEU A 107 -33.16 27.73 -34.64
CA LEU A 107 -34.12 28.44 -33.80
C LEU A 107 -34.08 29.96 -34.08
N VAL A 108 -35.23 30.60 -33.91
CA VAL A 108 -35.40 32.05 -34.10
C VAL A 108 -34.79 32.77 -32.89
N GLY A 109 -33.84 33.68 -33.13
CA GLY A 109 -33.12 34.41 -32.08
C GLY A 109 -31.60 34.23 -32.14
N GLU A 110 -31.13 33.12 -32.73
CA GLU A 110 -29.71 32.72 -32.76
C GLU A 110 -29.04 32.59 -31.38
N ASP A 111 -29.83 32.39 -30.31
CA ASP A 111 -29.30 32.08 -28.99
C ASP A 111 -28.73 30.66 -28.94
N ASP A 112 -27.70 30.46 -28.11
CA ASP A 112 -27.02 29.18 -27.98
C ASP A 112 -27.93 28.10 -27.39
N VAL A 113 -27.86 26.88 -27.95
CA VAL A 113 -28.66 25.75 -27.46
C VAL A 113 -27.93 25.08 -26.30
N THR A 114 -28.36 25.34 -25.07
CA THR A 114 -27.65 24.92 -23.85
C THR A 114 -28.02 23.53 -23.35
N CYS A 115 -29.24 23.06 -23.63
CA CYS A 115 -29.71 21.75 -23.18
C CYS A 115 -30.84 21.21 -24.09
N VAL A 116 -30.85 19.89 -24.27
CA VAL A 116 -31.86 19.15 -25.02
C VAL A 116 -32.32 17.96 -24.17
N THR A 117 -33.63 17.82 -23.98
CA THR A 117 -34.21 16.68 -23.26
C THR A 117 -35.42 16.12 -24.01
N PHE A 118 -35.48 14.81 -24.14
CA PHE A 118 -36.65 14.12 -24.68
C PHE A 118 -37.75 14.05 -23.62
N SER A 119 -38.99 13.91 -24.08
CA SER A 119 -40.13 13.54 -23.27
C SER A 119 -40.04 12.05 -22.86
N PRO A 120 -40.08 11.73 -21.57
CA PRO A 120 -40.18 10.35 -21.09
C PRO A 120 -41.40 9.57 -21.62
N LEU A 121 -42.56 10.22 -21.79
CA LEU A 121 -43.80 9.55 -22.23
C LEU A 121 -44.04 9.56 -23.74
N ALA A 122 -43.45 10.49 -24.49
CA ALA A 122 -43.67 10.66 -25.92
C ALA A 122 -42.32 10.83 -26.64
N ALA A 123 -41.77 9.73 -27.14
CA ALA A 123 -40.46 9.66 -27.79
C ALA A 123 -40.26 10.68 -28.94
N ASN A 124 -41.36 11.14 -29.56
CA ASN A 124 -41.30 12.11 -30.64
C ASN A 124 -41.26 13.59 -30.17
N LYS A 125 -41.34 13.87 -28.88
CA LYS A 125 -41.33 15.23 -28.32
C LYS A 125 -39.99 15.55 -27.68
N VAL A 126 -39.43 16.70 -28.04
CA VAL A 126 -38.15 17.19 -27.53
C VAL A 126 -38.28 18.61 -27.02
N TYR A 127 -37.75 18.87 -25.84
CA TYR A 127 -37.63 20.19 -25.24
C TYR A 127 -36.20 20.69 -25.37
N VAL A 128 -36.05 21.93 -25.81
CA VAL A 128 -34.75 22.55 -26.11
C VAL A 128 -34.67 23.91 -25.42
N SER A 129 -33.63 24.14 -24.62
CA SER A 129 -33.36 25.46 -24.04
C SER A 129 -32.46 26.30 -24.94
N HIS A 130 -32.80 27.58 -25.08
CA HIS A 130 -32.02 28.60 -25.75
C HIS A 130 -32.31 29.96 -25.11
N GLY A 131 -31.25 30.63 -24.63
CA GLY A 131 -31.37 31.84 -23.82
C GLY A 131 -32.35 31.65 -22.65
N GLU A 132 -33.39 32.49 -22.60
CA GLU A 132 -34.43 32.53 -21.57
C GLU A 132 -35.64 31.61 -21.87
N ASN A 133 -35.63 30.94 -23.02
CA ASN A 133 -36.77 30.23 -23.58
C ASN A 133 -36.56 28.71 -23.66
N VAL A 134 -37.66 27.97 -23.65
CA VAL A 134 -37.70 26.54 -23.97
C VAL A 134 -38.66 26.30 -25.13
N SER A 135 -38.16 25.71 -26.21
CA SER A 135 -38.94 25.33 -27.38
C SER A 135 -39.28 23.83 -27.36
N LEU A 136 -40.53 23.52 -27.69
CA LEU A 136 -41.02 22.15 -27.89
C LEU A 136 -41.03 21.82 -29.39
N LEU A 137 -40.42 20.69 -29.74
CA LEU A 137 -40.28 20.20 -31.11
C LEU A 137 -40.89 18.81 -31.25
N ASP A 138 -41.35 18.48 -32.46
CA ASP A 138 -41.69 17.11 -32.87
C ASP A 138 -40.58 16.56 -33.77
N THR A 139 -39.94 15.45 -33.37
CA THR A 139 -38.85 14.85 -34.15
C THR A 139 -39.33 14.33 -35.51
N ARG A 140 -40.62 14.02 -35.66
CA ARG A 140 -41.21 13.61 -36.95
C ARG A 140 -41.31 14.77 -37.94
N PHE A 141 -41.33 16.01 -37.44
CA PHE A 141 -41.53 17.23 -38.21
C PHE A 141 -40.63 18.37 -37.69
N LEU A 142 -39.32 18.17 -37.72
CA LEU A 142 -38.30 19.11 -37.19
C LEU A 142 -38.23 20.48 -37.91
N LYS A 143 -39.20 20.84 -38.77
CA LYS A 143 -39.20 22.09 -39.53
C LYS A 143 -39.80 23.27 -38.77
N ASN A 144 -40.65 23.03 -37.78
CA ASN A 144 -41.36 24.09 -37.05
C ASN A 144 -41.31 23.85 -35.53
N VAL A 145 -41.26 24.95 -34.78
CA VAL A 145 -41.43 24.95 -33.33
C VAL A 145 -42.92 24.77 -33.00
N LEU A 146 -43.27 23.77 -32.19
CA LEU A 146 -44.67 23.51 -31.80
C LEU A 146 -45.17 24.52 -30.76
N ALA A 147 -44.31 24.83 -29.79
CA ALA A 147 -44.57 25.81 -28.75
C ALA A 147 -43.24 26.40 -28.26
N CYS A 148 -43.28 27.66 -27.83
CA CYS A 148 -42.15 28.31 -27.18
C CYS A 148 -42.62 28.90 -25.86
N TYR A 149 -41.92 28.55 -24.78
CA TYR A 149 -42.23 28.98 -23.43
C TYR A 149 -41.10 29.90 -22.96
N HIS A 150 -41.46 31.12 -22.59
CA HIS A 150 -40.55 32.00 -21.87
C HIS A 150 -40.59 31.61 -20.39
N ILE A 151 -39.50 31.04 -19.87
CA ILE A 151 -39.48 30.37 -18.55
C ILE A 151 -38.62 31.12 -17.53
N SER A 152 -37.45 31.61 -17.94
CA SER A 152 -36.48 32.25 -17.05
C SER A 152 -36.25 33.72 -17.41
N GLU A 153 -35.61 34.43 -16.48
CA GLU A 153 -35.19 35.83 -16.59
C GLU A 153 -33.70 35.96 -16.99
N ASP A 154 -32.98 34.84 -17.12
CA ASP A 154 -31.59 34.76 -17.60
C ASP A 154 -31.37 33.40 -18.29
N GLU A 155 -30.14 33.15 -18.74
CA GLU A 155 -29.78 31.98 -19.52
C GLU A 155 -30.06 30.65 -18.79
N ILE A 156 -30.80 29.76 -19.46
CA ILE A 156 -31.12 28.44 -18.95
C ILE A 156 -29.93 27.51 -19.17
N ASN A 157 -29.44 26.90 -18.09
CA ASN A 157 -28.27 26.02 -18.09
C ASN A 157 -28.61 24.55 -18.32
N CYS A 158 -29.76 24.08 -17.82
CA CYS A 158 -30.09 22.66 -17.78
C CYS A 158 -31.60 22.46 -17.69
N LEU A 159 -32.10 21.43 -18.38
CA LEU A 159 -33.49 21.00 -18.36
C LEU A 159 -33.64 19.59 -17.80
N SER A 160 -34.75 19.32 -17.11
CA SER A 160 -35.15 17.96 -16.73
C SER A 160 -36.67 17.83 -16.78
N VAL A 161 -37.18 16.75 -17.38
CA VAL A 161 -38.61 16.42 -17.42
C VAL A 161 -38.86 15.25 -16.46
N ASN A 162 -39.95 15.30 -15.70
CA ASN A 162 -40.31 14.19 -14.83
C ASN A 162 -40.87 13.01 -15.62
N GLU A 163 -40.81 11.80 -15.07
CA GLU A 163 -41.29 10.55 -15.72
C GLU A 163 -42.74 10.60 -16.21
N THR A 164 -43.56 11.42 -15.59
CA THR A 164 -45.00 11.53 -15.89
C THR A 164 -45.30 12.59 -16.95
N ASP A 165 -44.30 13.27 -17.51
CA ASP A 165 -44.47 14.39 -18.46
C ASP A 165 -45.38 15.51 -17.93
N SER A 166 -45.51 15.64 -16.62
CA SER A 166 -46.37 16.66 -16.01
C SER A 166 -45.62 17.96 -15.74
N PHE A 167 -44.31 17.86 -15.45
CA PHE A 167 -43.48 19.02 -15.11
C PHE A 167 -42.14 18.99 -15.82
N LEU A 168 -41.69 20.19 -16.24
CA LEU A 168 -40.35 20.46 -16.72
C LEU A 168 -39.67 21.44 -15.77
N ALA A 169 -38.46 21.11 -15.35
CA ALA A 169 -37.60 21.95 -14.52
C ALA A 169 -36.50 22.58 -15.38
N ALA A 170 -36.31 23.89 -15.23
CA ALA A 170 -35.26 24.66 -15.90
C ALA A 170 -34.40 25.38 -14.86
N ALA A 171 -33.09 25.12 -14.86
CA ALA A 171 -32.12 25.78 -13.99
C ALA A 171 -31.43 26.94 -14.73
N ASP A 172 -31.24 28.08 -14.08
CA ASP A 172 -30.70 29.30 -14.71
C ASP A 172 -29.51 29.94 -13.99
N ASP A 173 -28.93 30.94 -14.66
CA ASP A 173 -27.76 31.71 -14.21
C ASP A 173 -28.02 32.56 -12.95
N LEU A 174 -29.28 32.89 -12.66
CA LEU A 174 -29.65 33.60 -11.44
C LEU A 174 -29.75 32.68 -10.22
N GLY A 175 -29.55 31.37 -10.40
CA GLY A 175 -29.64 30.38 -9.33
C GLY A 175 -31.07 29.89 -9.06
N ALA A 176 -32.01 30.19 -9.97
CA ALA A 176 -33.39 29.74 -9.86
C ALA A 176 -33.60 28.41 -10.59
N VAL A 177 -34.52 27.60 -10.05
CA VAL A 177 -35.09 26.46 -10.77
C VAL A 177 -36.57 26.72 -11.00
N LYS A 178 -36.95 26.96 -12.25
CA LYS A 178 -38.32 27.25 -12.68
C LYS A 178 -39.03 25.95 -13.06
N ILE A 179 -40.25 25.76 -12.57
CA ILE A 179 -41.05 24.56 -12.83
C ILE A 179 -42.23 24.92 -13.73
N LEU A 180 -42.20 24.43 -14.96
CA LEU A 180 -43.26 24.57 -15.95
C LEU A 180 -44.25 23.41 -15.84
N ASP A 181 -45.53 23.72 -15.73
CA ASP A 181 -46.61 22.73 -15.86
C ASP A 181 -46.88 22.49 -17.35
N LEU A 182 -46.57 21.28 -17.82
CA LEU A 182 -46.65 20.92 -19.23
C LEU A 182 -48.10 20.76 -19.73
N SER A 183 -49.08 20.60 -18.82
CA SER A 183 -50.49 20.46 -19.20
C SER A 183 -51.12 21.78 -19.63
N CYS A 184 -50.66 22.91 -19.06
CA CYS A 184 -51.21 24.24 -19.32
C CYS A 184 -50.18 25.25 -19.85
N GLY A 185 -48.90 24.89 -19.93
CA GLY A 185 -47.83 25.74 -20.42
C GLY A 185 -47.52 26.94 -19.53
N LYS A 186 -47.86 26.87 -18.23
CA LYS A 186 -47.64 27.96 -17.27
C LYS A 186 -46.64 27.57 -16.20
N ILE A 187 -45.86 28.55 -15.74
CA ILE A 187 -44.93 28.36 -14.62
C ILE A 187 -45.76 28.09 -13.36
N ARG A 188 -45.56 26.92 -12.76
CA ARG A 188 -46.22 26.49 -11.53
C ARG A 188 -45.56 27.12 -10.31
N CYS A 189 -44.24 27.05 -10.23
CA CYS A 189 -43.48 27.61 -9.14
C CYS A 189 -42.03 27.91 -9.55
N SER A 190 -41.34 28.68 -8.71
CA SER A 190 -39.92 28.99 -8.85
C SER A 190 -39.22 28.68 -7.53
N LEU A 191 -38.14 27.92 -7.61
CA LEU A 191 -37.35 27.48 -6.47
C LEU A 191 -36.08 28.34 -6.39
N HIS A 192 -36.08 29.29 -5.45
CA HIS A 192 -35.05 30.33 -5.33
C HIS A 192 -34.22 30.11 -4.08
N ARG A 193 -33.05 29.49 -4.22
CA ARG A 193 -32.14 29.32 -3.07
C ARG A 193 -30.66 29.19 -3.40
N HIS A 194 -30.28 28.83 -4.62
CA HIS A 194 -28.87 28.94 -4.98
C HIS A 194 -28.46 30.41 -4.95
N SER A 195 -27.32 30.71 -4.33
CA SER A 195 -26.81 32.10 -4.24
C SER A 195 -25.93 32.49 -5.44
N ASN A 196 -25.79 31.59 -6.40
CA ASN A 196 -25.03 31.71 -7.63
C ASN A 196 -25.68 30.81 -8.71
N ILE A 197 -25.12 30.76 -9.91
CA ILE A 197 -25.60 29.96 -11.05
C ILE A 197 -26.04 28.55 -10.64
N CYS A 198 -27.28 28.18 -10.98
CA CYS A 198 -27.77 26.81 -10.85
C CYS A 198 -27.36 26.04 -12.11
N SER A 199 -26.29 25.25 -11.98
CA SER A 199 -25.61 24.64 -13.11
C SER A 199 -26.35 23.42 -13.69
N SER A 200 -27.10 22.69 -12.86
CA SER A 200 -27.78 21.46 -13.26
C SER A 200 -28.99 21.13 -12.37
N VAL A 201 -29.98 20.46 -12.95
CA VAL A 201 -31.21 20.00 -12.28
C VAL A 201 -31.62 18.62 -12.81
N ALA A 202 -32.14 17.76 -11.94
CA ALA A 202 -32.65 16.44 -12.31
C ALA A 202 -33.85 16.03 -11.44
N PHE A 203 -34.97 15.62 -12.06
CA PHE A 203 -36.07 14.97 -11.34
C PHE A 203 -35.64 13.60 -10.78
N LEU A 204 -36.19 13.24 -9.62
CA LEU A 204 -35.93 11.94 -9.01
C LEU A 204 -36.79 10.84 -9.63
N HIS A 205 -36.16 9.70 -9.92
CA HIS A 205 -36.89 8.58 -10.51
C HIS A 205 -37.91 7.99 -9.51
N ASN A 206 -39.09 7.57 -9.97
CA ASN A 206 -40.25 7.15 -9.17
C ASN A 206 -40.82 8.21 -8.21
N ARG A 207 -40.38 9.48 -8.29
CA ARG A 207 -40.83 10.58 -7.42
C ARG A 207 -41.08 11.85 -8.23
N PRO A 208 -42.20 11.92 -8.99
CA PRO A 208 -42.44 12.98 -9.98
C PRO A 208 -42.61 14.40 -9.38
N GLN A 209 -42.71 14.51 -8.06
CA GLN A 209 -42.82 15.76 -7.31
C GLN A 209 -41.52 16.15 -6.60
N SER A 210 -40.41 15.47 -6.89
CA SER A 210 -39.12 15.69 -6.24
C SER A 210 -38.00 15.80 -7.28
N LEU A 211 -37.07 16.71 -7.03
CA LEU A 211 -35.93 16.95 -7.90
C LEU A 211 -34.70 17.37 -7.08
N VAL A 212 -33.54 17.25 -7.69
CA VAL A 212 -32.27 17.72 -7.12
C VAL A 212 -31.71 18.82 -8.02
N SER A 213 -31.15 19.86 -7.43
CA SER A 213 -30.42 20.91 -8.13
C SER A 213 -29.03 21.10 -7.53
N CYS A 214 -28.08 21.56 -8.33
CA CYS A 214 -26.77 21.97 -7.86
C CYS A 214 -26.30 23.26 -8.52
N GLY A 215 -25.39 23.97 -7.85
CA GLY A 215 -24.93 25.27 -8.32
C GLY A 215 -23.49 25.61 -7.98
N LEU A 216 -23.02 26.71 -8.57
CA LEU A 216 -21.71 27.30 -8.34
C LEU A 216 -21.63 28.06 -6.99
N ASP A 217 -22.59 27.82 -6.11
CA ASP A 217 -22.61 28.24 -4.71
C ASP A 217 -22.20 27.09 -3.76
N MET A 218 -21.61 26.04 -4.33
CA MET A 218 -21.14 24.84 -3.63
C MET A 218 -22.26 24.03 -2.98
N GLN A 219 -23.52 24.28 -3.35
CA GLN A 219 -24.67 23.63 -2.75
C GLN A 219 -25.31 22.59 -3.68
N VAL A 220 -25.79 21.51 -3.08
CA VAL A 220 -26.70 20.55 -3.69
C VAL A 220 -27.98 20.53 -2.88
N MET A 221 -29.12 20.66 -3.54
CA MET A 221 -30.41 20.82 -2.89
C MET A 221 -31.40 19.79 -3.37
N LEU A 222 -32.06 19.12 -2.43
CA LEU A 222 -33.21 18.25 -2.70
C LEU A 222 -34.50 19.03 -2.50
N TRP A 223 -35.38 18.99 -3.48
CA TRP A 223 -36.62 19.75 -3.51
C TRP A 223 -37.85 18.84 -3.52
N SER A 224 -38.95 19.38 -3.00
CA SER A 224 -40.30 18.88 -3.27
C SER A 224 -41.11 20.03 -3.83
N LEU A 225 -41.83 19.79 -4.91
CA LEU A 225 -42.68 20.80 -5.57
C LEU A 225 -43.85 21.27 -4.70
N GLN A 226 -44.12 20.59 -3.59
CA GLN A 226 -45.13 20.99 -2.61
C GLN A 226 -44.62 22.06 -1.63
N LYS A 227 -43.31 22.29 -1.58
CA LYS A 227 -42.66 23.21 -0.64
C LYS A 227 -41.84 24.24 -1.39
N THR A 228 -41.81 25.47 -0.86
CA THR A 228 -41.01 26.57 -1.42
C THR A 228 -39.55 26.54 -0.93
N HIS A 229 -39.22 25.66 0.02
CA HIS A 229 -37.86 25.45 0.53
C HIS A 229 -37.40 24.02 0.23
N PRO A 230 -36.08 23.79 0.05
CA PRO A 230 -35.54 22.47 -0.16
C PRO A 230 -35.74 21.61 1.09
N LEU A 231 -36.02 20.33 0.86
CA LEU A 231 -36.09 19.29 1.88
C LEU A 231 -34.73 19.09 2.56
N TRP A 232 -33.65 19.23 1.79
CA TRP A 232 -32.29 19.12 2.27
C TRP A 232 -31.34 19.97 1.43
N VAL A 233 -30.30 20.50 2.07
CA VAL A 233 -29.21 21.25 1.44
C VAL A 233 -27.90 20.65 1.92
N LEU A 234 -27.05 20.28 0.98
CA LEU A 234 -25.66 19.91 1.22
C LEU A 234 -24.77 21.06 0.80
N ASN A 235 -23.94 21.54 1.72
CA ASN A 235 -22.86 22.46 1.38
C ASN A 235 -21.56 21.65 1.26
N MET A 236 -20.97 21.65 0.07
CA MET A 236 -19.73 20.91 -0.21
C MET A 236 -18.54 21.45 0.59
N GLN A 237 -18.60 22.70 1.05
CA GLN A 237 -17.59 23.30 1.92
C GLN A 237 -17.66 22.76 3.36
N GLU A 238 -18.87 22.61 3.92
CA GLU A 238 -19.06 22.11 5.30
C GLU A 238 -18.65 20.63 5.47
N LEU A 239 -18.76 19.82 4.41
CA LEU A 239 -18.21 18.47 4.37
C LEU A 239 -16.68 18.43 4.50
N ASN A 240 -16.02 19.54 4.15
CA ASN A 240 -14.58 19.71 4.23
C ASN A 240 -14.16 20.30 5.59
N ASP A 241 -14.91 21.26 6.12
CA ASP A 241 -14.63 21.89 7.41
C ASP A 241 -14.87 20.93 8.59
N LYS A 242 -15.86 20.01 8.49
CA LYS A 242 -16.04 18.92 9.47
C LYS A 242 -14.88 17.91 9.50
N LYS A 243 -13.98 17.94 8.51
CA LYS A 243 -12.72 17.17 8.50
C LYS A 243 -11.53 17.98 9.04
N GLN A 244 -11.61 19.31 9.05
CA GLN A 244 -10.57 20.21 9.59
C GLN A 244 -10.73 20.47 11.10
N SER A 245 -11.90 20.24 11.70
CA SER A 245 -12.08 20.39 13.16
C SER A 245 -11.41 19.30 14.02
N GLN A 246 -10.69 18.34 13.43
CA GLN A 246 -9.76 17.43 14.14
C GLN A 246 -8.28 17.64 13.79
N GLN A 247 -7.95 18.62 12.93
CA GLN A 247 -6.57 19.04 12.68
C GLN A 247 -6.54 20.57 12.59
N GLN A 248 -6.08 21.22 13.67
CA GLN A 248 -5.71 22.64 13.61
C GLN A 248 -4.53 22.81 12.65
N ASN A 249 -4.83 23.07 11.38
CA ASN A 249 -3.98 23.84 10.47
C ASN A 249 -4.86 24.42 9.38
N SER A 250 -4.89 25.75 9.33
CA SER A 250 -5.61 26.57 8.36
C SER A 250 -4.95 26.48 6.98
N SER A 251 -5.21 25.41 6.23
CA SER A 251 -4.96 25.38 4.79
C SER A 251 -6.19 25.94 4.07
N GLN A 252 -6.13 27.22 3.71
CA GLN A 252 -7.14 27.92 2.92
C GLN A 252 -7.10 27.36 1.48
N LEU A 253 -8.17 26.71 1.03
CA LEU A 253 -8.31 26.27 -0.36
C LEU A 253 -8.39 27.50 -1.27
N PHE A 254 -7.51 27.60 -2.27
CA PHE A 254 -7.51 28.67 -3.25
C PHE A 254 -8.64 28.56 -4.31
N ASN A 255 -9.50 27.53 -4.25
CA ASN A 255 -10.67 27.43 -5.13
C ASN A 255 -11.84 26.72 -4.43
N PRO A 256 -13.05 27.33 -4.33
CA PRO A 256 -14.23 26.71 -3.73
C PRO A 256 -14.69 25.45 -4.50
N PRO A 257 -15.23 24.41 -3.82
CA PRO A 257 -15.70 23.17 -4.45
C PRO A 257 -17.03 23.38 -5.19
N LEU A 258 -16.96 24.01 -6.37
CA LEU A 258 -18.11 24.29 -7.22
C LEU A 258 -18.73 22.99 -7.75
N VAL A 259 -20.06 22.93 -7.76
CA VAL A 259 -20.81 21.76 -8.24
C VAL A 259 -21.36 22.06 -9.63
N HIS A 260 -20.96 21.25 -10.62
CA HIS A 260 -21.24 21.54 -12.03
C HIS A 260 -22.38 20.71 -12.61
N THR A 261 -22.55 19.46 -12.16
CA THR A 261 -23.64 18.61 -12.67
C THR A 261 -24.14 17.66 -11.60
N VAL A 262 -25.44 17.37 -11.68
CA VAL A 262 -26.11 16.33 -10.89
C VAL A 262 -26.78 15.35 -11.82
N SER A 263 -26.66 14.05 -11.51
CA SER A 263 -27.38 12.98 -12.21
C SER A 263 -28.02 12.05 -11.20
N VAL A 264 -29.18 11.52 -11.53
CA VAL A 264 -29.98 10.67 -10.65
C VAL A 264 -30.10 9.30 -11.32
N ALA A 265 -29.82 8.24 -10.55
CA ALA A 265 -29.99 6.88 -11.04
C ALA A 265 -31.48 6.51 -11.18
N ASP A 266 -31.80 5.61 -12.11
CA ASP A 266 -33.17 5.11 -12.34
C ASP A 266 -33.79 4.45 -11.10
N CYS A 267 -32.98 3.99 -10.14
CA CYS A 267 -33.48 3.47 -8.87
C CYS A 267 -33.96 4.58 -7.89
N GLY A 268 -33.76 5.86 -8.21
CA GLY A 268 -34.24 7.04 -7.47
C GLY A 268 -33.54 7.31 -6.13
N ASN A 269 -32.65 6.42 -5.68
CA ASN A 269 -32.02 6.46 -4.35
C ASN A 269 -30.53 6.85 -4.38
N SER A 270 -29.94 7.00 -5.56
CA SER A 270 -28.52 7.35 -5.74
C SER A 270 -28.40 8.60 -6.60
N ILE A 271 -27.58 9.54 -6.14
CA ILE A 271 -27.32 10.82 -6.81
C ILE A 271 -25.82 10.91 -7.04
N ILE A 272 -25.40 11.13 -8.29
CA ILE A 272 -24.01 11.38 -8.67
C ILE A 272 -23.83 12.89 -8.80
N ILE A 273 -22.78 13.41 -8.16
CA ILE A 273 -22.45 14.83 -8.14
C ILE A 273 -21.02 15.01 -8.65
N SER A 274 -20.83 15.83 -9.67
CA SER A 274 -19.51 16.18 -10.18
C SER A 274 -19.07 17.56 -9.69
N CYS A 275 -17.87 17.63 -9.11
CA CYS A 275 -17.25 18.87 -8.64
C CYS A 275 -15.88 19.05 -9.32
N THR A 276 -15.52 20.29 -9.66
CA THR A 276 -14.20 20.59 -10.20
C THR A 276 -13.28 21.13 -9.11
N VAL A 277 -12.06 20.60 -9.04
CA VAL A 277 -10.90 21.25 -8.42
C VAL A 277 -9.85 21.37 -9.51
N ILE A 278 -9.84 22.50 -10.22
CA ILE A 278 -8.97 22.67 -11.39
C ILE A 278 -7.52 22.82 -10.93
N ASN A 279 -6.64 21.93 -11.42
CA ASN A 279 -5.23 22.22 -11.65
C ASN A 279 -4.98 22.00 -13.17
N PRO A 280 -4.49 22.99 -13.97
CA PRO A 280 -4.79 23.05 -15.40
C PRO A 280 -3.90 22.21 -16.33
N HIS A 281 -3.12 21.25 -15.84
CA HIS A 281 -2.22 20.50 -16.72
C HIS A 281 -2.24 19.01 -16.45
N LEU A 282 -2.81 18.27 -17.41
CA LEU A 282 -2.64 16.85 -17.79
C LEU A 282 -4.00 16.16 -17.95
N GLU A 283 -4.44 15.97 -19.21
CA GLU A 283 -5.50 15.03 -19.56
C GLU A 283 -4.89 13.67 -19.96
N PRO A 284 -5.29 12.55 -19.35
CA PRO A 284 -4.98 11.21 -19.85
C PRO A 284 -6.25 10.51 -20.36
N VAL A 285 -6.68 10.83 -21.58
CA VAL A 285 -7.82 10.20 -22.27
C VAL A 285 -7.46 8.96 -23.15
N PRO A 286 -6.26 8.82 -23.77
CA PRO A 286 -6.05 7.74 -24.76
C PRO A 286 -5.90 6.31 -24.23
N VAL A 287 -5.35 6.10 -23.03
CA VAL A 287 -5.05 4.74 -22.49
C VAL A 287 -6.32 4.03 -22.00
N ILE A 288 -7.26 4.79 -21.42
CA ILE A 288 -8.54 4.28 -20.93
C ILE A 288 -9.42 3.78 -22.09
N GLN A 289 -9.32 4.43 -23.25
CA GLN A 289 -10.10 4.10 -24.44
C GLN A 289 -9.64 2.78 -25.08
N TYR A 290 -8.34 2.44 -24.99
CA TYR A 290 -7.78 1.22 -25.56
C TYR A 290 -8.11 -0.06 -24.74
N ILE A 291 -8.12 0.04 -23.41
CA ILE A 291 -8.45 -1.07 -22.51
C ILE A 291 -9.96 -1.42 -22.57
N ARG A 292 -10.84 -0.41 -22.64
CA ARG A 292 -12.29 -0.60 -22.70
C ARG A 292 -12.78 -1.26 -23.99
N GLN A 293 -12.05 -1.10 -25.10
CA GLN A 293 -12.45 -1.63 -26.42
C GLN A 293 -12.14 -3.11 -26.61
N ASN A 294 -11.31 -3.73 -25.77
CA ASN A 294 -10.72 -5.05 -26.07
C ASN A 294 -10.73 -6.04 -24.89
N VAL A 295 -11.42 -5.76 -23.79
CA VAL A 295 -11.46 -6.60 -22.58
C VAL A 295 -12.91 -6.73 -22.06
N PRO A 296 -13.33 -7.88 -21.50
CA PRO A 296 -14.69 -8.11 -20.97
C PRO A 296 -15.22 -7.01 -20.02
N PRO A 297 -16.56 -6.87 -19.89
CA PRO A 297 -17.31 -5.71 -19.39
C PRO A 297 -17.09 -5.31 -17.92
N ASP A 298 -16.22 -6.00 -17.19
CA ASP A 298 -16.12 -5.89 -15.74
C ASP A 298 -15.17 -4.76 -15.26
N ILE A 299 -14.68 -3.89 -16.15
CA ILE A 299 -13.63 -2.91 -15.81
C ILE A 299 -14.12 -1.48 -15.98
N LYS A 300 -14.17 -0.75 -14.86
CA LYS A 300 -14.38 0.69 -14.84
C LYS A 300 -13.09 1.41 -14.47
N SER A 301 -12.85 2.55 -15.12
CA SER A 301 -11.71 3.42 -14.84
C SER A 301 -12.19 4.82 -14.48
N GLU A 302 -11.62 5.40 -13.43
CA GLU A 302 -11.98 6.72 -12.91
C GLU A 302 -10.98 7.80 -13.42
N PRO A 303 -11.42 9.05 -13.61
CA PRO A 303 -10.55 10.16 -13.99
C PRO A 303 -9.52 10.52 -12.91
N ASP A 304 -8.45 11.19 -13.32
CA ASP A 304 -7.26 11.49 -12.54
C ASP A 304 -7.57 12.13 -11.17
N MET A 305 -7.24 11.38 -10.12
CA MET A 305 -7.28 11.83 -8.72
C MET A 305 -5.88 11.79 -8.11
N ALA A 306 -5.58 12.71 -7.20
CA ALA A 306 -4.38 12.63 -6.37
C ALA A 306 -4.32 11.26 -5.66
N VAL A 307 -3.13 10.67 -5.53
CA VAL A 307 -2.89 9.35 -4.90
C VAL A 307 -3.68 9.19 -3.60
N GLN A 308 -3.61 10.19 -2.73
CA GLN A 308 -4.29 10.21 -1.43
C GLN A 308 -5.81 10.10 -1.52
N HIS A 309 -6.43 10.59 -2.59
CA HIS A 309 -7.87 10.44 -2.83
C HIS A 309 -8.22 9.01 -3.28
N VAL A 310 -7.39 8.39 -4.11
CA VAL A 310 -7.58 7.00 -4.53
C VAL A 310 -7.44 6.07 -3.34
N THR A 311 -6.38 6.24 -2.53
CA THR A 311 -6.15 5.45 -1.31
C THR A 311 -7.32 5.57 -0.32
N LYS A 312 -7.88 6.78 -0.11
CA LYS A 312 -9.09 6.98 0.72
C LYS A 312 -10.33 6.29 0.16
N ARG A 313 -10.56 6.34 -1.15
CA ARG A 313 -11.71 5.69 -1.79
C ARG A 313 -11.61 4.16 -1.73
N MET A 314 -10.41 3.61 -1.84
CA MET A 314 -10.17 2.18 -1.68
C MET A 314 -10.54 1.71 -0.27
N GLU A 315 -10.18 2.45 0.79
CA GLU A 315 -10.50 2.08 2.16
C GLU A 315 -11.99 2.29 2.52
N LYS A 316 -12.56 3.45 2.18
CA LYS A 316 -13.83 3.90 2.77
C LYS A 316 -15.08 3.52 1.98
N ASP A 317 -15.00 3.48 0.65
CA ASP A 317 -16.18 3.45 -0.21
C ASP A 317 -16.23 2.25 -1.17
N GLY A 318 -15.17 1.43 -1.26
CA GLY A 318 -15.13 0.28 -2.18
C GLY A 318 -15.10 0.67 -3.67
N ASN A 319 -14.90 1.96 -3.98
CA ASN A 319 -15.07 2.52 -5.33
C ASN A 319 -13.82 2.39 -6.23
N ALA A 320 -12.79 1.67 -5.79
CA ALA A 320 -11.54 1.40 -6.50
C ALA A 320 -10.87 0.16 -5.90
N ASP A 321 -10.22 -0.66 -6.73
CA ASP A 321 -9.66 -1.95 -6.29
C ASP A 321 -8.16 -2.03 -6.40
N ALA A 322 -7.56 -1.34 -7.36
CA ALA A 322 -6.14 -1.42 -7.61
C ALA A 322 -5.55 -0.07 -8.06
N ILE A 323 -4.35 0.23 -7.60
CA ILE A 323 -3.52 1.34 -8.10
C ILE A 323 -2.04 0.98 -8.02
N THR A 324 -1.27 1.32 -9.05
CA THR A 324 0.19 1.20 -9.04
C THR A 324 0.81 2.40 -8.34
N LEU A 325 1.55 2.16 -7.27
CA LEU A 325 2.17 3.18 -6.42
C LEU A 325 3.70 3.06 -6.41
N ASP A 326 4.39 4.20 -6.24
CA ASP A 326 5.82 4.19 -5.92
C ASP A 326 6.05 3.93 -4.43
N GLY A 327 7.30 3.67 -4.03
CA GLY A 327 7.62 3.28 -2.65
C GLY A 327 7.18 4.31 -1.58
N GLY A 328 7.21 5.61 -1.88
CA GLY A 328 6.72 6.64 -0.95
C GLY A 328 5.21 6.55 -0.75
N ASP A 329 4.48 6.40 -1.84
CA ASP A 329 3.02 6.27 -1.82
C ASP A 329 2.57 4.93 -1.21
N ILE A 330 3.32 3.84 -1.42
CA ILE A 330 3.08 2.55 -0.75
C ILE A 330 3.19 2.69 0.77
N TYR A 331 4.12 3.52 1.26
CA TYR A 331 4.25 3.78 2.71
C TYR A 331 3.00 4.44 3.25
N GLU A 332 2.53 5.51 2.59
CA GLU A 332 1.29 6.19 2.96
C GLU A 332 0.11 5.23 2.90
N ALA A 333 -0.05 4.50 1.79
CA ALA A 333 -1.14 3.55 1.59
C ALA A 333 -1.17 2.39 2.60
N GLY A 334 -0.02 2.06 3.20
CA GLY A 334 0.08 1.05 4.26
C GLY A 334 -0.27 1.55 5.66
N LEU A 335 -0.39 2.86 5.90
CA LEU A 335 -0.73 3.40 7.22
C LEU A 335 -2.10 2.87 7.68
N ILE A 336 -2.32 2.78 9.00
CA ILE A 336 -3.55 2.24 9.61
C ILE A 336 -4.84 2.80 8.99
N ASN A 337 -4.85 4.09 8.66
CA ASN A 337 -5.99 4.79 8.09
C ASN A 337 -6.25 4.46 6.60
N TYR A 338 -5.61 3.42 6.06
CA TYR A 338 -5.73 3.01 4.66
C TYR A 338 -5.59 1.50 4.55
N ASN A 339 -4.56 0.96 5.22
CA ASN A 339 -4.28 -0.46 5.36
C ASN A 339 -4.29 -1.21 4.01
N LEU A 340 -3.78 -0.58 2.96
CA LEU A 340 -3.61 -1.20 1.64
C LEU A 340 -2.32 -2.00 1.59
N HIS A 341 -2.31 -3.03 0.76
CA HIS A 341 -1.24 -4.03 0.67
C HIS A 341 -0.77 -4.18 -0.78
N PRO A 342 0.55 -4.20 -1.03
CA PRO A 342 1.11 -4.47 -2.35
C PRO A 342 0.92 -5.95 -2.69
N ILE A 343 0.29 -6.21 -3.83
CA ILE A 343 -0.03 -7.56 -4.32
C ILE A 343 0.74 -7.96 -5.56
N ILE A 344 1.27 -6.98 -6.31
CA ILE A 344 1.99 -7.22 -7.56
C ILE A 344 3.09 -6.18 -7.70
N ALA A 345 4.34 -6.61 -7.89
CA ALA A 345 5.49 -5.75 -8.13
C ALA A 345 5.79 -5.65 -9.64
N GLU A 346 6.24 -4.47 -10.08
CA GLU A 346 6.88 -4.33 -11.40
C GLU A 346 8.28 -4.98 -11.40
N ASP A 347 8.63 -5.64 -12.49
CA ASP A 347 9.97 -6.20 -12.74
C ASP A 347 10.56 -5.58 -14.00
N TYR A 348 11.77 -5.05 -13.90
CA TYR A 348 12.43 -4.29 -14.97
C TYR A 348 13.47 -5.08 -15.78
N GLY A 349 13.59 -6.40 -15.58
CA GLY A 349 14.41 -7.30 -16.43
C GLY A 349 15.93 -7.32 -16.24
N GLU A 350 16.51 -6.59 -15.28
CA GLU A 350 17.96 -6.66 -14.95
C GLU A 350 18.23 -7.46 -13.66
N ASN A 351 19.48 -7.90 -13.41
CA ASN A 351 19.83 -8.58 -12.16
C ASN A 351 19.50 -7.69 -10.94
N ASP A 352 18.51 -8.11 -10.13
CA ASP A 352 17.77 -7.35 -9.09
C ASP A 352 16.48 -6.63 -9.55
N ALA A 353 15.81 -7.17 -10.58
CA ALA A 353 14.70 -6.57 -11.34
C ALA A 353 13.49 -5.98 -10.58
N ASN A 354 13.27 -6.36 -9.31
CA ASN A 354 12.16 -5.86 -8.49
C ASN A 354 12.58 -4.75 -7.52
N CYS A 355 13.83 -4.27 -7.59
CA CYS A 355 14.33 -3.19 -6.74
C CYS A 355 15.39 -2.37 -7.48
N TYR A 356 15.66 -1.16 -7.00
CA TYR A 356 16.82 -0.39 -7.44
C TYR A 356 17.47 0.34 -6.28
N TYR A 357 18.76 0.60 -6.39
CA TYR A 357 19.54 1.28 -5.36
C TYR A 357 19.53 2.78 -5.58
N ALA A 358 19.19 3.55 -4.54
CA ALA A 358 19.40 4.99 -4.49
C ALA A 358 20.87 5.29 -4.17
N VAL A 359 21.48 6.13 -4.99
CA VAL A 359 22.90 6.47 -4.90
C VAL A 359 23.12 7.98 -5.09
N ALA A 360 24.19 8.51 -4.53
CA ALA A 360 24.71 9.83 -4.82
C ALA A 360 25.90 9.72 -5.77
N VAL A 361 25.77 10.29 -6.96
CA VAL A 361 26.80 10.29 -8.01
C VAL A 361 27.53 11.63 -8.00
N VAL A 362 28.84 11.59 -8.11
CA VAL A 362 29.73 12.77 -8.23
C VAL A 362 30.75 12.57 -9.34
N LYS A 363 31.29 13.66 -9.88
CA LYS A 363 32.44 13.58 -10.79
C LYS A 363 33.70 13.14 -10.02
N LYS A 364 34.53 12.32 -10.66
CA LYS A 364 35.87 11.97 -10.14
C LYS A 364 36.71 13.21 -9.91
N GLY A 365 37.57 13.16 -8.90
CA GLY A 365 38.51 14.26 -8.58
C GLY A 365 37.90 15.44 -7.79
N THR A 366 36.62 15.40 -7.46
CA THR A 366 35.96 16.46 -6.66
C THR A 366 36.33 16.46 -5.16
N GLY A 367 36.87 15.35 -4.64
CA GLY A 367 37.55 15.27 -3.33
C GLY A 367 36.69 15.30 -2.06
N PHE A 368 35.38 15.57 -2.12
CA PHE A 368 34.50 15.66 -0.94
C PHE A 368 33.73 14.36 -0.64
N SER A 369 33.44 14.08 0.63
CA SER A 369 32.64 12.93 1.08
C SER A 369 31.16 13.26 1.23
N PHE A 370 30.33 12.25 1.51
CA PHE A 370 28.90 12.44 1.85
C PHE A 370 28.71 13.39 3.06
N LYS A 371 29.64 13.36 4.02
CA LYS A 371 29.62 14.20 5.23
C LYS A 371 29.88 15.69 4.93
N GLU A 372 30.41 16.00 3.75
CA GLU A 372 30.82 17.35 3.33
C GLU A 372 29.90 17.97 2.27
N LEU A 373 28.67 17.44 2.15
CA LEU A 373 27.67 17.93 1.19
C LEU A 373 27.10 19.31 1.53
N LYS A 374 27.28 19.79 2.77
CA LYS A 374 26.81 21.12 3.18
C LYS A 374 27.46 22.21 2.32
N GLY A 375 26.64 23.08 1.74
CA GLY A 375 27.07 24.17 0.86
C GLY A 375 27.41 23.75 -0.58
N LYS A 376 27.33 22.47 -0.93
CA LYS A 376 27.48 22.00 -2.32
C LYS A 376 26.23 22.29 -3.15
N LYS A 377 26.34 22.12 -4.46
CA LYS A 377 25.24 22.21 -5.41
C LYS A 377 24.66 20.83 -5.69
N SER A 378 23.33 20.67 -5.73
CA SER A 378 22.70 19.36 -5.86
C SER A 378 21.69 19.26 -7.01
N CYS A 379 21.65 18.09 -7.66
CA CYS A 379 20.70 17.74 -8.70
C CYS A 379 19.79 16.62 -8.20
N HIS A 380 18.48 16.84 -8.23
CA HIS A 380 17.48 15.90 -7.71
C HIS A 380 16.51 15.49 -8.81
N THR A 381 16.05 14.23 -8.81
CA THR A 381 15.07 13.76 -9.80
C THR A 381 13.71 14.44 -9.72
N GLY A 382 13.38 15.02 -8.56
CA GLY A 382 12.12 15.71 -8.29
C GLY A 382 11.68 15.59 -6.82
N LEU A 383 10.93 16.57 -6.34
CA LEU A 383 10.40 16.63 -4.97
C LEU A 383 9.52 15.39 -4.68
N GLY A 384 9.76 14.73 -3.54
CA GLY A 384 9.01 13.55 -3.08
C GLY A 384 9.39 12.22 -3.73
N LYS A 385 10.28 12.20 -4.73
CA LYS A 385 10.74 10.93 -5.35
C LYS A 385 11.67 10.15 -4.43
N SER A 386 11.56 8.81 -4.44
CA SER A 386 12.36 7.93 -3.58
C SER A 386 13.88 8.18 -3.66
N ALA A 387 14.51 7.99 -4.82
CA ALA A 387 15.97 8.09 -4.95
C ALA A 387 16.50 9.52 -5.02
N GLY A 388 15.72 10.45 -5.60
CA GLY A 388 16.17 11.82 -5.79
C GLY A 388 15.83 12.77 -4.65
N TRP A 389 14.91 12.42 -3.74
CA TRP A 389 14.52 13.28 -2.63
C TRP A 389 14.44 12.51 -1.30
N ASN A 390 13.52 11.56 -1.16
CA ASN A 390 13.21 10.98 0.15
C ASN A 390 14.43 10.29 0.78
N VAL A 391 15.07 9.40 0.03
CA VAL A 391 16.25 8.65 0.50
C VAL A 391 17.44 9.55 0.83
N PRO A 392 17.94 10.41 -0.07
CA PRO A 392 19.12 11.22 0.22
C PRO A 392 18.87 12.25 1.34
N ILE A 393 17.69 12.89 1.36
CA ILE A 393 17.37 13.86 2.42
C ILE A 393 17.19 13.16 3.77
N GLY A 394 16.50 12.01 3.81
CA GLY A 394 16.34 11.22 5.03
C GLY A 394 17.67 10.68 5.56
N ALA A 395 18.60 10.31 4.67
CA ALA A 395 19.96 9.92 5.06
C ALA A 395 20.74 11.09 5.68
N LEU A 396 20.63 12.31 5.13
CA LEU A 396 21.27 13.50 5.71
C LEU A 396 20.73 13.82 7.11
N ILE A 397 19.42 13.68 7.35
CA ILE A 397 18.81 13.92 8.66
C ILE A 397 19.23 12.84 9.66
N SER A 398 19.14 11.56 9.25
CA SER A 398 19.43 10.42 10.12
C SER A 398 20.90 10.37 10.56
N ASN A 399 21.81 10.80 9.69
CA ASN A 399 23.24 10.94 10.02
C ASN A 399 23.58 12.25 10.78
N GLY A 400 22.58 13.09 11.11
CA GLY A 400 22.79 14.35 11.82
C GLY A 400 23.51 15.43 11.00
N LEU A 401 23.60 15.27 9.68
CA LEU A 401 24.25 16.23 8.77
C LEU A 401 23.32 17.40 8.43
N LEU A 402 22.03 17.10 8.23
CA LEU A 402 20.97 18.11 8.05
C LEU A 402 20.20 18.31 9.35
N ALA A 403 20.39 19.46 9.98
CA ALA A 403 19.62 19.86 11.15
C ALA A 403 18.20 20.24 10.76
N TRP A 404 17.24 19.38 11.13
CA TRP A 404 15.81 19.60 10.95
C TRP A 404 15.01 19.01 12.11
N ASN A 405 14.22 19.86 12.76
CA ASN A 405 13.51 19.53 14.00
C ASN A 405 12.07 19.06 13.79
N GLY A 406 11.64 18.91 12.54
CA GLY A 406 10.30 18.46 12.19
C GLY A 406 9.41 19.55 11.60
N THR A 407 8.29 19.12 11.02
CA THR A 407 7.36 19.94 10.23
C THR A 407 6.65 21.03 11.03
N SER A 408 6.63 20.92 12.36
CA SER A 408 6.02 21.92 13.25
C SER A 408 6.87 23.18 13.41
N GLU A 409 8.18 23.11 13.17
CA GLU A 409 9.10 24.25 13.27
C GLU A 409 9.49 24.79 11.90
N GLU A 410 9.78 23.89 10.95
CA GLU A 410 10.28 24.25 9.63
C GLU A 410 9.85 23.20 8.61
N THR A 411 9.55 23.60 7.38
CA THR A 411 9.35 22.65 6.28
C THR A 411 10.67 21.96 5.91
N ILE A 412 10.62 20.74 5.40
CA ILE A 412 11.84 20.04 5.02
C ILE A 412 12.53 20.75 3.85
N GLU A 413 11.76 21.32 2.93
CA GLU A 413 12.21 22.11 1.79
C GLU A 413 13.02 23.33 2.26
N SER A 414 12.56 24.03 3.29
CA SER A 414 13.30 25.15 3.87
C SER A 414 14.65 24.70 4.44
N ALA A 415 14.67 23.59 5.21
CA ALA A 415 15.92 23.08 5.78
C ALA A 415 16.92 22.67 4.69
N VAL A 416 16.46 21.99 3.64
CA VAL A 416 17.29 21.59 2.49
C VAL A 416 17.79 22.83 1.71
N SER A 417 16.93 23.85 1.55
CA SER A 417 17.27 25.13 0.91
C SER A 417 18.37 25.90 1.65
N ARG A 418 18.47 25.73 2.98
CA ARG A 418 19.59 26.27 3.79
C ARG A 418 20.85 25.40 3.74
N PHE A 419 20.72 24.11 3.44
CA PHE A 419 21.82 23.16 3.46
C PHE A 419 22.66 23.18 2.19
N PHE A 420 22.03 23.14 1.01
CA PHE A 420 22.72 23.27 -0.27
C PHE A 420 22.86 24.74 -0.68
N SER A 421 23.93 25.08 -1.42
CA SER A 421 24.12 26.45 -1.89
C SER A 421 23.16 26.83 -3.01
N ALA A 422 22.86 25.86 -3.88
CA ALA A 422 21.84 25.92 -4.93
C ALA A 422 21.48 24.49 -5.37
N SER A 423 20.25 24.28 -5.84
CA SER A 423 19.80 22.97 -6.30
C SER A 423 18.94 23.07 -7.55
N CYS A 424 18.75 21.94 -8.24
CA CYS A 424 17.57 21.73 -9.07
C CYS A 424 16.73 20.62 -8.45
N VAL A 425 15.55 21.00 -7.94
CA VAL A 425 14.54 20.14 -7.33
C VAL A 425 13.21 20.36 -8.05
N PRO A 426 12.98 19.68 -9.19
CA PRO A 426 11.74 19.81 -9.92
C PRO A 426 10.50 19.51 -9.05
N GLY A 427 9.54 20.42 -9.01
CA GLY A 427 8.35 20.38 -8.16
C GLY A 427 8.44 21.18 -6.87
N ALA A 428 9.60 21.75 -6.54
CA ALA A 428 9.71 22.69 -5.42
C ALA A 428 9.07 24.05 -5.76
N GLU A 429 8.41 24.66 -4.78
CA GLU A 429 7.78 25.98 -4.94
C GLU A 429 8.88 27.05 -5.06
N LYS A 430 9.11 27.53 -6.28
CA LYS A 430 10.21 28.45 -6.62
C LYS A 430 10.09 29.77 -5.87
N GLU A 431 8.87 30.23 -5.64
CA GLU A 431 8.54 31.47 -4.95
C GLU A 431 8.93 31.41 -3.46
N LEU A 432 8.71 30.26 -2.81
CA LEU A 432 9.07 30.04 -1.41
C LEU A 432 10.52 29.62 -1.23
N TYR A 433 11.04 28.79 -2.14
CA TYR A 433 12.36 28.15 -2.03
C TYR A 433 13.21 28.36 -3.30
N PRO A 434 13.60 29.61 -3.62
CA PRO A 434 14.26 29.93 -4.89
C PRO A 434 15.58 29.17 -5.10
N LYS A 435 16.32 28.88 -4.02
CA LYS A 435 17.56 28.09 -4.08
C LYS A 435 17.34 26.66 -4.55
N LEU A 436 16.17 26.06 -4.27
CA LEU A 436 15.87 24.69 -4.69
C LEU A 436 15.63 24.58 -6.20
N CYS A 437 15.28 25.68 -6.86
CA CYS A 437 15.03 25.75 -8.29
C CYS A 437 16.12 26.49 -9.08
N GLN A 438 17.17 26.97 -8.40
CA GLN A 438 18.18 27.86 -8.98
C GLN A 438 19.01 27.21 -10.09
N LEU A 439 19.25 25.90 -10.03
CA LEU A 439 20.01 25.17 -11.04
C LEU A 439 19.12 24.58 -12.14
N CYS A 440 17.80 24.62 -12.00
CA CYS A 440 16.89 24.08 -13.00
C CYS A 440 16.95 24.91 -14.29
N LYS A 441 16.75 24.25 -15.43
CA LYS A 441 16.98 24.86 -16.74
C LYS A 441 15.76 25.64 -17.24
N LYS A 442 14.56 25.32 -16.75
CA LYS A 442 13.31 26.05 -17.02
C LYS A 442 12.56 26.38 -15.72
N ASN A 443 11.27 26.04 -15.66
CA ASN A 443 10.34 26.47 -14.61
C ASN A 443 10.33 25.54 -13.39
N CYS A 444 11.33 24.66 -13.22
CA CYS A 444 11.42 23.77 -12.06
C CYS A 444 10.16 22.90 -11.88
N VAL A 445 9.47 22.57 -12.97
CA VAL A 445 8.22 21.79 -12.95
C VAL A 445 8.53 20.30 -12.84
N ARG A 446 7.68 19.54 -12.14
CA ARG A 446 7.81 18.08 -12.01
C ARG A 446 7.32 17.34 -13.27
N SER A 447 7.81 17.75 -14.43
CA SER A 447 7.51 17.17 -15.75
C SER A 447 8.75 17.20 -16.62
N HIS A 448 8.75 16.46 -17.74
CA HIS A 448 9.85 16.50 -18.70
C HIS A 448 9.96 17.84 -19.46
N ASP A 449 9.08 18.80 -19.21
CA ASP A 449 9.27 20.17 -19.68
C ASP A 449 10.50 20.81 -19.04
N GLU A 450 10.84 20.41 -17.81
CA GLU A 450 12.10 20.71 -17.14
C GLU A 450 13.18 19.69 -17.59
N PRO A 451 14.21 20.12 -18.33
CA PRO A 451 15.25 19.20 -18.83
C PRO A 451 16.05 18.47 -17.76
N TYR A 452 16.13 19.02 -16.55
CA TYR A 452 16.79 18.36 -15.41
C TYR A 452 15.85 17.51 -14.55
N TYR A 453 14.63 17.23 -15.02
CA TYR A 453 13.69 16.34 -14.36
C TYR A 453 13.98 14.85 -14.57
N ASP A 454 13.65 14.07 -13.55
CA ASP A 454 13.81 12.62 -13.47
C ASP A 454 15.28 12.14 -13.43
N TYR A 455 15.49 10.83 -13.46
CA TYR A 455 16.82 10.21 -13.33
C TYR A 455 17.86 10.77 -14.31
N GLU A 456 17.56 10.72 -15.61
CA GLU A 456 18.49 11.20 -16.64
C GLU A 456 18.70 12.71 -16.58
N GLY A 457 17.65 13.48 -16.28
CA GLY A 457 17.76 14.93 -16.13
C GLY A 457 18.64 15.34 -14.95
N ALA A 458 18.49 14.66 -13.81
CA ALA A 458 19.33 14.91 -12.64
C ALA A 458 20.80 14.56 -12.89
N PHE A 459 21.07 13.46 -13.61
CA PHE A 459 22.43 13.13 -14.04
C PHE A 459 22.97 14.14 -15.07
N GLN A 460 22.14 14.60 -16.01
CA GLN A 460 22.51 15.63 -16.98
C GLN A 460 22.85 16.96 -16.29
N CYS A 461 22.14 17.34 -15.22
CA CYS A 461 22.45 18.51 -14.39
C CYS A 461 23.87 18.42 -13.79
N LEU A 462 24.29 17.23 -13.35
CA LEU A 462 25.67 16.99 -12.90
C LEU A 462 26.66 16.98 -14.08
N LYS A 463 26.31 16.34 -15.20
CA LYS A 463 27.14 16.28 -16.41
C LYS A 463 27.45 17.67 -16.96
N ASP A 464 26.45 18.53 -17.03
CA ASP A 464 26.54 19.95 -17.42
C ASP A 464 27.32 20.83 -16.41
N GLY A 465 27.75 20.26 -15.28
CA GLY A 465 28.51 20.97 -14.24
C GLY A 465 27.69 22.00 -13.47
N LYS A 466 26.36 21.86 -13.45
CA LYS A 466 25.48 22.75 -12.68
C LYS A 466 25.44 22.35 -11.21
N GLY A 467 25.33 21.05 -10.94
CA GLY A 467 25.46 20.47 -9.60
C GLY A 467 26.82 19.81 -9.37
N ASP A 468 27.17 19.66 -8.09
CA ASP A 468 28.34 18.90 -7.63
C ASP A 468 27.99 17.42 -7.37
N VAL A 469 26.73 17.15 -7.04
CA VAL A 469 26.18 15.81 -6.76
C VAL A 469 24.83 15.61 -7.45
N ALA A 470 24.59 14.41 -7.99
CA ALA A 470 23.28 13.98 -8.46
C ALA A 470 22.74 12.81 -7.64
N PHE A 471 21.51 12.92 -7.16
CA PHE A 471 20.82 11.84 -6.46
C PHE A 471 19.93 11.07 -7.43
N VAL A 472 20.33 9.84 -7.76
CA VAL A 472 19.73 9.03 -8.83
C VAL A 472 19.71 7.54 -8.45
N LYS A 473 19.28 6.68 -9.39
CA LYS A 473 19.38 5.23 -9.25
C LYS A 473 20.72 4.72 -9.80
N HIS A 474 21.19 3.59 -9.29
CA HIS A 474 22.45 2.96 -9.74
C HIS A 474 22.54 2.65 -11.25
N LEU A 475 21.41 2.56 -11.95
CA LEU A 475 21.34 2.26 -13.39
C LEU A 475 21.45 3.50 -14.29
N THR A 476 21.45 4.70 -13.72
CA THR A 476 21.43 5.95 -14.49
C THR A 476 22.76 6.22 -15.20
N VAL A 477 23.89 5.90 -14.59
CA VAL A 477 25.20 6.09 -15.21
C VAL A 477 25.56 4.86 -16.03
N GLN A 478 25.66 5.01 -17.35
CA GLN A 478 25.86 3.91 -18.30
C GLN A 478 27.06 4.14 -19.22
N GLY A 479 27.54 3.08 -19.86
CA GLY A 479 28.60 3.14 -20.87
C GLY A 479 29.91 3.75 -20.35
N ALA A 480 30.59 4.50 -21.22
CA ALA A 480 31.87 5.15 -20.95
C ALA A 480 31.80 6.20 -19.84
N ASP A 481 30.61 6.77 -19.58
CA ASP A 481 30.44 7.74 -18.49
C ASP A 481 30.83 7.11 -17.13
N LYS A 482 30.66 5.79 -16.92
CA LYS A 482 31.00 5.15 -15.63
C LYS A 482 32.44 5.39 -15.16
N ASP A 483 33.37 5.62 -16.08
CA ASP A 483 34.78 5.86 -15.75
C ASP A 483 35.07 7.29 -15.27
N GLU A 484 34.15 8.24 -15.50
CA GLU A 484 34.31 9.65 -15.13
C GLU A 484 33.65 10.01 -13.79
N TYR A 485 32.83 9.11 -13.22
CA TYR A 485 32.04 9.36 -12.03
C TYR A 485 32.27 8.33 -10.92
N GLU A 486 31.89 8.69 -9.70
CA GLU A 486 31.99 7.89 -8.46
C GLU A 486 30.72 8.00 -7.62
N LEU A 487 30.56 7.06 -6.69
CA LEU A 487 29.51 7.05 -5.68
C LEU A 487 30.02 7.63 -4.36
N LEU A 488 29.17 8.40 -3.67
CA LEU A 488 29.40 8.78 -2.28
C LEU A 488 28.68 7.81 -1.34
N CYS A 489 29.41 7.26 -0.38
CA CYS A 489 28.89 6.30 0.60
C CYS A 489 28.62 6.99 1.95
N GLU A 490 27.65 6.50 2.72
CA GLU A 490 27.27 7.10 4.03
C GLU A 490 28.42 7.05 5.06
N ASP A 491 29.28 6.04 4.98
CA ASP A 491 30.46 5.90 5.84
C ASP A 491 31.52 7.01 5.61
N GLY A 492 31.39 7.77 4.54
CA GLY A 492 32.30 8.83 4.12
C GLY A 492 33.29 8.40 3.03
N THR A 493 33.25 7.14 2.61
CA THR A 493 34.08 6.62 1.50
C THR A 493 33.49 6.97 0.14
N ARG A 494 34.29 6.73 -0.91
CA ARG A 494 33.89 6.82 -2.31
C ARG A 494 34.14 5.48 -2.99
N LYS A 495 33.27 5.10 -3.92
CA LYS A 495 33.42 3.85 -4.68
C LYS A 495 33.12 4.02 -6.17
N PRO A 496 33.65 3.15 -7.04
CA PRO A 496 33.27 3.10 -8.45
C PRO A 496 31.77 2.88 -8.63
N ILE A 497 31.20 3.36 -9.73
CA ILE A 497 29.77 3.21 -10.06
C ILE A 497 29.31 1.74 -10.01
N ASN A 498 30.15 0.80 -10.42
CA ASN A 498 29.82 -0.63 -10.45
C ASN A 498 29.77 -1.28 -9.05
N GLU A 499 30.31 -0.65 -8.02
CA GLU A 499 30.32 -1.15 -6.64
C GLU A 499 29.10 -0.69 -5.82
N TYR A 500 28.03 -0.25 -6.50
CA TYR A 500 26.80 0.26 -5.88
C TYR A 500 26.20 -0.68 -4.82
N LYS A 501 26.35 -2.00 -4.94
CA LYS A 501 25.86 -2.97 -3.94
C LYS A 501 26.53 -2.83 -2.57
N SER A 502 27.67 -2.17 -2.51
CA SER A 502 28.41 -1.87 -1.28
C SER A 502 28.42 -0.37 -0.93
N CYS A 503 27.80 0.47 -1.75
CA CYS A 503 27.75 1.92 -1.59
C CYS A 503 26.42 2.47 -2.11
N PHE A 504 25.39 2.42 -1.26
CA PHE A 504 24.05 2.90 -1.56
C PHE A 504 23.37 3.39 -0.27
N PHE A 505 22.36 4.24 -0.41
CA PHE A 505 21.61 4.78 0.73
C PHE A 505 20.44 3.88 1.11
N ALA A 506 19.63 3.48 0.14
CA ALA A 506 18.56 2.50 0.36
C ALA A 506 18.34 1.65 -0.90
N ARG A 507 17.93 0.40 -0.69
CA ARG A 507 17.32 -0.42 -1.73
C ARG A 507 15.85 -0.02 -1.78
N ILE A 508 15.42 0.53 -2.91
CA ILE A 508 14.05 0.97 -3.15
C ILE A 508 13.34 -0.16 -3.88
N PRO A 509 12.19 -0.66 -3.39
CA PRO A 509 11.44 -1.66 -4.12
C PRO A 509 10.83 -1.07 -5.39
N ALA A 510 10.49 -1.93 -6.33
CA ALA A 510 9.77 -1.55 -7.53
C ALA A 510 8.40 -0.94 -7.18
N HIS A 511 7.81 -0.25 -8.14
CA HIS A 511 6.43 0.18 -7.97
C HIS A 511 5.55 -1.06 -7.84
N ALA A 512 4.46 -0.95 -7.08
CA ALA A 512 3.58 -2.08 -6.84
C ALA A 512 2.13 -1.69 -7.03
N VAL A 513 1.36 -2.62 -7.58
CA VAL A 513 -0.09 -2.59 -7.51
C VAL A 513 -0.49 -2.88 -6.07
N VAL A 514 -1.19 -1.95 -5.44
CA VAL A 514 -1.74 -2.11 -4.09
C VAL A 514 -3.25 -2.32 -4.16
N THR A 515 -3.78 -3.08 -3.20
CA THR A 515 -5.22 -3.30 -3.02
C THR A 515 -5.60 -3.36 -1.54
N ARG A 516 -6.90 -3.45 -1.24
CA ARG A 516 -7.39 -3.75 0.11
C ARG A 516 -6.97 -5.17 0.51
N LYS A 517 -6.93 -5.45 1.81
CA LYS A 517 -6.64 -6.80 2.32
C LYS A 517 -7.78 -7.78 2.03
N ASP A 518 -7.79 -8.34 0.83
CA ASP A 518 -8.76 -9.32 0.32
C ASP A 518 -8.04 -10.26 -0.67
N ALA A 519 -7.88 -11.53 -0.30
CA ALA A 519 -7.13 -12.52 -1.07
C ALA A 519 -7.82 -12.86 -2.40
N ASP A 520 -9.16 -12.95 -2.41
CA ASP A 520 -9.93 -13.24 -3.62
C ASP A 520 -9.83 -12.08 -4.61
N LEU A 521 -9.87 -10.84 -4.11
CA LEU A 521 -9.67 -9.65 -4.93
C LEU A 521 -8.25 -9.58 -5.50
N ALA A 522 -7.24 -9.88 -4.68
CA ALA A 522 -5.85 -9.91 -5.11
C ALA A 522 -5.61 -10.95 -6.24
N ASP A 523 -6.20 -12.14 -6.11
CA ASP A 523 -6.12 -13.19 -7.12
C ASP A 523 -6.82 -12.81 -8.43
N LYS A 524 -7.96 -12.13 -8.34
CA LYS A 524 -8.66 -11.59 -9.52
C LYS A 524 -7.82 -10.53 -10.23
N ILE A 525 -7.24 -9.58 -9.50
CA ILE A 525 -6.38 -8.53 -10.07
C ILE A 525 -5.15 -9.15 -10.75
N TRP A 526 -4.51 -10.14 -10.10
CA TRP A 526 -3.37 -10.86 -10.67
C TRP A 526 -3.71 -11.59 -11.97
N THR A 527 -4.75 -12.43 -11.93
CA THR A 527 -5.20 -13.21 -13.09
C THR A 527 -5.50 -12.29 -14.26
N TYR A 528 -6.20 -11.20 -13.98
CA TYR A 528 -6.56 -10.20 -14.96
C TYR A 528 -5.32 -9.52 -15.61
N LEU A 529 -4.37 -9.05 -14.81
CA LEU A 529 -3.19 -8.37 -15.33
C LEU A 529 -2.28 -9.32 -16.13
N GLU A 530 -2.24 -10.60 -15.78
CA GLU A 530 -1.53 -11.61 -16.59
C GLU A 530 -2.21 -11.87 -17.93
N GLU A 531 -3.55 -11.96 -17.97
CA GLU A 531 -4.30 -12.04 -19.23
C GLU A 531 -4.09 -10.80 -20.11
N ALA A 532 -4.14 -9.61 -19.52
CA ALA A 532 -3.88 -8.35 -20.22
C ALA A 532 -2.45 -8.32 -20.79
N ARG A 533 -1.45 -8.79 -20.04
CA ARG A 533 -0.06 -8.87 -20.51
C ARG A 533 0.11 -9.81 -21.70
N GLN A 534 -0.61 -10.93 -21.73
CA GLN A 534 -0.58 -11.88 -22.85
C GLN A 534 -1.27 -11.31 -24.10
N LYS A 535 -2.38 -10.58 -23.90
CA LYS A 535 -3.19 -10.02 -24.99
C LYS A 535 -2.57 -8.73 -25.58
N PHE A 536 -1.89 -7.95 -24.76
CA PHE A 536 -1.35 -6.63 -25.12
C PHE A 536 0.17 -6.58 -24.92
N PRO A 537 0.98 -6.94 -25.93
CA PRO A 537 2.45 -6.97 -25.81
C PRO A 537 3.08 -5.60 -25.54
N ASN A 538 2.35 -4.51 -25.78
CA ASN A 538 2.77 -3.12 -25.51
C ASN A 538 2.15 -2.52 -24.24
N LEU A 539 1.64 -3.35 -23.31
CA LEU A 539 1.00 -2.89 -22.05
C LEU A 539 1.86 -1.87 -21.29
N PHE A 540 3.19 -2.05 -21.30
CA PHE A 540 4.16 -1.18 -20.63
C PHE A 540 4.79 -0.13 -21.58
N LYS A 541 4.15 0.25 -22.69
CA LYS A 541 4.71 1.26 -23.61
C LYS A 541 3.77 2.45 -23.76
N SER A 542 4.07 3.52 -23.02
CA SER A 542 3.28 4.74 -23.01
C SER A 542 3.48 5.63 -24.24
N SER A 543 4.57 5.44 -24.99
CA SER A 543 4.89 6.25 -26.18
C SER A 543 3.81 6.18 -27.25
N TYR A 544 3.11 5.06 -27.36
CA TYR A 544 1.96 4.89 -28.27
C TYR A 544 0.77 5.80 -27.92
N TYR A 545 0.72 6.28 -26.67
CA TYR A 545 -0.40 7.04 -26.11
C TYR A 545 -0.02 8.49 -25.79
N GLY A 546 1.11 8.98 -26.32
CA GLY A 546 1.55 10.36 -26.13
C GLY A 546 2.03 10.69 -24.72
N GLY A 547 2.37 9.68 -23.90
CA GLY A 547 2.82 9.87 -22.51
C GLY A 547 4.03 9.01 -22.13
N LYS A 548 4.38 9.05 -20.84
CA LYS A 548 5.43 8.21 -20.24
C LYS A 548 4.94 7.64 -18.91
N ASN A 549 5.28 6.38 -18.65
CA ASN A 549 4.93 5.66 -17.42
C ASN A 549 3.43 5.71 -17.04
N LEU A 550 2.53 5.49 -18.01
CA LEU A 550 1.08 5.45 -17.81
C LEU A 550 0.66 4.09 -17.25
N MET A 551 0.00 4.08 -16.08
CA MET A 551 -0.37 2.90 -15.25
C MET A 551 0.83 2.12 -14.69
N PHE A 552 1.79 1.81 -15.54
CA PHE A 552 3.02 1.11 -15.23
C PHE A 552 4.20 1.89 -15.79
N LYS A 553 5.41 1.64 -15.30
CA LYS A 553 6.62 2.23 -15.89
C LYS A 553 6.90 1.65 -17.26
N ASP A 554 7.44 2.50 -18.15
CA ASP A 554 7.77 2.07 -19.52
C ASP A 554 8.94 1.06 -19.58
N SER A 555 9.68 0.98 -18.47
CA SER A 555 10.76 0.04 -18.21
C SER A 555 10.29 -1.30 -17.67
N THR A 556 9.00 -1.47 -17.36
CA THR A 556 8.45 -2.73 -16.86
C THR A 556 8.53 -3.79 -17.96
N VAL A 557 9.10 -4.94 -17.62
CA VAL A 557 9.29 -6.10 -18.50
C VAL A 557 8.25 -7.17 -18.17
N LYS A 558 7.99 -7.40 -16.88
CA LYS A 558 6.96 -8.32 -16.40
C LYS A 558 6.39 -7.86 -15.05
N LEU A 559 5.33 -8.53 -14.62
CA LEU A 559 4.75 -8.37 -13.29
C LEU A 559 5.09 -9.59 -12.44
N VAL A 560 5.26 -9.39 -11.13
CA VAL A 560 5.58 -10.44 -10.18
C VAL A 560 4.58 -10.40 -9.03
N LYS A 561 3.85 -11.49 -8.83
CA LYS A 561 2.90 -11.61 -7.71
C LYS A 561 3.65 -11.55 -6.38
N ALA A 562 3.20 -10.70 -5.47
CA ALA A 562 3.71 -10.64 -4.12
C ALA A 562 3.14 -11.81 -3.28
N PRO A 563 3.86 -12.27 -2.24
CA PRO A 563 3.32 -13.24 -1.28
C PRO A 563 2.03 -12.73 -0.62
N GLU A 564 1.12 -13.65 -0.27
CA GLU A 564 -0.21 -13.30 0.30
C GLU A 564 -0.15 -12.46 1.58
N ASN A 565 0.91 -12.63 2.37
CA ASN A 565 1.07 -11.91 3.62
C ASN A 565 1.99 -10.67 3.49
N MET A 566 2.33 -10.28 2.27
CA MET A 566 3.10 -9.07 2.00
C MET A 566 2.28 -7.84 2.40
N ASN A 567 2.82 -7.03 3.31
CA ASN A 567 2.29 -5.71 3.63
C ASN A 567 3.23 -4.61 3.13
N SER A 568 2.75 -3.37 3.11
CA SER A 568 3.52 -2.22 2.63
C SER A 568 4.87 -2.07 3.33
N PHE A 569 4.95 -2.30 4.64
CA PHE A 569 6.20 -2.12 5.40
C PHE A 569 7.21 -3.23 5.15
N PHE A 570 6.76 -4.47 4.94
CA PHE A 570 7.61 -5.58 4.52
C PHE A 570 8.11 -5.37 3.10
N TYR A 571 7.25 -4.93 2.20
CA TYR A 571 7.59 -4.62 0.81
C TYR A 571 8.63 -3.50 0.70
N LEU A 572 8.48 -2.45 1.52
CA LEU A 572 9.41 -1.32 1.58
C LEU A 572 10.72 -1.64 2.32
N GLY A 573 10.66 -2.53 3.30
CA GLY A 573 11.77 -2.85 4.17
C GLY A 573 12.09 -1.76 5.19
N ALA A 574 12.79 -2.15 6.26
CA ALA A 574 13.00 -1.29 7.42
C ALA A 574 13.84 -0.04 7.10
N LYS A 575 14.90 -0.17 6.28
CA LYS A 575 15.79 0.96 5.95
C LYS A 575 15.04 2.07 5.21
N TYR A 576 14.23 1.72 4.19
CA TYR A 576 13.41 2.70 3.48
C TYR A 576 12.35 3.33 4.38
N THR A 577 11.64 2.50 5.16
CA THR A 577 10.61 2.95 6.10
C THR A 577 11.16 3.94 7.13
N SER A 578 12.35 3.66 7.67
CA SER A 578 13.06 4.52 8.63
C SER A 578 13.40 5.87 8.01
N VAL A 579 13.88 5.88 6.76
CA VAL A 579 14.13 7.10 5.99
C VAL A 579 12.85 7.91 5.81
N ILE A 580 11.74 7.33 5.35
CA ILE A 580 10.49 8.06 5.13
C ILE A 580 10.00 8.70 6.45
N ARG A 581 10.04 7.96 7.55
CA ARG A 581 9.69 8.48 8.88
C ARG A 581 10.54 9.65 9.33
N SER A 582 11.82 9.64 8.97
CA SER A 582 12.73 10.74 9.32
C SER A 582 12.31 12.06 8.68
N LEU A 583 11.53 12.03 7.58
CA LEU A 583 11.00 13.17 6.84
C LEU A 583 9.61 13.61 7.32
N THR A 584 8.93 12.83 8.16
CA THR A 584 7.55 13.10 8.63
C THR A 584 7.49 13.43 10.11
N LYS A 585 8.60 13.88 10.73
CA LYS A 585 8.63 14.24 12.16
C LYS A 585 7.64 15.39 12.44
N THR A 586 6.53 15.12 13.09
CA THR A 586 5.59 16.12 13.63
C THR A 586 5.93 16.47 15.08
N SER A 587 5.46 17.61 15.58
CA SER A 587 5.61 18.05 16.98
C SER A 587 5.12 17.04 18.02
N ASP A 588 4.22 16.11 17.68
CA ASP A 588 3.80 15.04 18.58
C ASP A 588 4.95 14.05 18.90
N GLN A 589 6.04 14.08 18.12
CA GLN A 589 7.26 13.33 18.41
C GLN A 589 8.22 14.05 19.36
N LYS A 590 7.96 15.32 19.72
CA LYS A 590 8.76 16.05 20.74
C LYS A 590 8.51 15.53 22.16
N GLU A 591 7.33 14.99 22.47
CA GLU A 591 7.12 14.30 23.76
C GLU A 591 7.91 12.99 23.89
N SER A 592 8.43 12.44 22.79
CA SER A 592 9.18 11.17 22.81
C SER A 592 10.71 11.30 22.77
N ARG A 593 11.27 12.51 22.65
CA ARG A 593 12.73 12.72 22.55
C ARG A 593 13.37 13.55 23.66
N SER A 594 12.60 14.09 24.61
CA SER A 594 13.17 14.82 25.76
C SER A 594 12.75 14.33 27.15
N THR A 595 12.04 13.21 27.28
CA THR A 595 11.85 12.51 28.56
C THR A 595 11.84 11.01 28.30
N HIS A 596 12.76 10.28 28.93
CA HIS A 596 12.90 8.81 28.97
C HIS A 596 11.73 8.02 28.34
N GLY A 597 11.79 7.79 27.02
CA GLY A 597 10.64 7.30 26.25
C GLY A 597 10.22 5.89 26.64
N THR A 598 8.95 5.73 26.98
CA THR A 598 8.29 4.45 27.23
C THR A 598 8.51 3.49 26.06
N ILE A 599 9.00 2.29 26.32
CA ILE A 599 9.19 1.24 25.31
C ILE A 599 7.90 0.46 25.14
N LYS A 600 7.34 0.40 23.92
CA LYS A 600 6.18 -0.44 23.62
C LYS A 600 6.59 -1.89 23.37
N TRP A 601 6.29 -2.78 24.31
CA TRP A 601 6.63 -4.19 24.25
C TRP A 601 5.47 -5.02 23.69
N CYS A 602 5.73 -5.79 22.63
CA CYS A 602 4.72 -6.64 22.03
C CYS A 602 4.62 -7.98 22.77
N TYR A 603 3.42 -8.34 23.23
CA TYR A 603 3.11 -9.64 23.80
C TYR A 603 2.11 -10.40 22.92
N ILE A 604 2.13 -11.72 22.96
CA ILE A 604 1.27 -12.57 22.09
C ILE A 604 0.25 -13.42 22.86
N SER A 605 0.36 -13.53 24.19
CA SER A 605 -0.57 -14.31 25.00
C SER A 605 -1.16 -13.53 26.18
N HIS A 606 -2.30 -14.01 26.71
CA HIS A 606 -2.91 -13.46 27.92
C HIS A 606 -1.98 -13.55 29.14
N TYR A 607 -1.18 -14.60 29.26
CA TYR A 607 -0.24 -14.75 30.37
C TYR A 607 0.93 -13.77 30.24
N GLU A 608 1.43 -13.58 29.03
CA GLU A 608 2.45 -12.56 28.76
C GLU A 608 1.93 -11.15 28.99
N LYS A 609 0.65 -10.88 28.67
CA LYS A 609 -0.01 -9.62 29.01
C LYS A 609 0.11 -9.34 30.50
N ASN A 610 -0.31 -10.28 31.34
CA ASN A 610 -0.29 -10.09 32.80
C ASN A 610 1.13 -9.83 33.32
N LYS A 611 2.12 -10.55 32.79
CA LYS A 611 3.52 -10.34 33.15
C LYS A 611 4.05 -8.98 32.66
N CYS A 612 3.68 -8.56 31.44
CA CYS A 612 4.05 -7.28 30.88
C CYS A 612 3.41 -6.13 31.67
N ASP A 613 2.13 -6.24 32.03
CA ASP A 613 1.42 -5.26 32.85
C ASP A 613 2.08 -5.13 34.24
N ALA A 614 2.47 -6.26 34.86
CA ALA A 614 3.23 -6.25 36.11
C ALA A 614 4.61 -5.60 35.96
N TRP A 615 5.30 -5.83 34.83
CA TRP A 615 6.55 -5.16 34.52
C TRP A 615 6.36 -3.65 34.35
N SER A 616 5.29 -3.23 33.66
CA SER A 616 4.91 -1.83 33.48
C SER A 616 4.75 -1.11 34.80
N ILE A 617 3.98 -1.70 35.71
CA ILE A 617 3.76 -1.15 37.06
C ILE A 617 5.07 -1.09 37.86
N ALA A 618 5.87 -2.16 37.86
CA ALA A 618 7.13 -2.19 38.59
C ALA A 618 8.18 -1.22 38.04
N SER A 619 8.15 -0.94 36.74
CA SER A 619 9.11 -0.08 36.05
C SER A 619 8.80 1.42 36.12
N ALA A 620 7.65 1.80 36.70
CA ALA A 620 7.21 3.18 36.77
C ALA A 620 8.23 4.07 37.50
N ASP A 621 8.42 5.30 37.02
CA ASP A 621 9.27 6.28 37.70
C ASP A 621 8.60 6.85 38.96
N ASP A 622 9.33 7.68 39.71
CA ASP A 622 8.83 8.32 40.95
C ASP A 622 7.61 9.22 40.72
N GLN A 623 7.33 9.60 39.46
CA GLN A 623 6.16 10.38 39.06
C GLN A 623 5.00 9.49 38.56
N GLY A 624 5.18 8.16 38.55
CA GLY A 624 4.19 7.19 38.10
C GLY A 624 4.14 7.00 36.59
N ASN A 625 5.10 7.53 35.82
CA ASN A 625 5.15 7.34 34.38
C ASN A 625 5.69 5.94 34.06
N ALA A 626 4.96 5.18 33.25
CA ALA A 626 5.39 3.86 32.82
C ALA A 626 6.61 3.94 31.88
N LYS A 627 7.66 3.16 32.18
CA LYS A 627 8.83 3.00 31.30
C LYS A 627 8.63 1.95 30.21
N ILE A 628 7.63 1.10 30.35
CA ILE A 628 7.20 0.10 29.37
C ILE A 628 5.68 0.13 29.23
N ASP A 629 5.22 0.08 27.98
CA ASP A 629 3.81 -0.04 27.60
C ASP A 629 3.60 -1.36 26.86
N CYS A 630 2.46 -2.00 27.05
CA CYS A 630 2.25 -3.39 26.65
C CYS A 630 1.20 -3.45 25.53
N VAL A 631 1.64 -3.88 24.34
CA VAL A 631 0.77 -3.97 23.15
C VAL A 631 0.57 -5.42 22.73
N LYS A 632 -0.68 -5.77 22.39
CA LYS A 632 -1.05 -7.14 21.98
C LYS A 632 -0.79 -7.32 20.49
N GLY A 633 0.01 -8.33 20.14
CA GLY A 633 0.04 -8.90 18.79
C GLY A 633 -0.75 -10.21 18.72
N GLU A 634 -1.27 -10.54 17.54
CA GLU A 634 -1.96 -11.82 17.30
C GLU A 634 -0.98 -13.00 17.14
N SER A 635 0.25 -12.71 16.72
CA SER A 635 1.34 -13.65 16.49
C SER A 635 2.69 -12.95 16.58
N VAL A 636 3.79 -13.71 16.56
CA VAL A 636 5.14 -13.13 16.53
C VAL A 636 5.35 -12.32 15.26
N GLU A 637 4.82 -12.80 14.13
CA GLU A 637 4.85 -12.12 12.84
C GLU A 637 4.03 -10.83 12.83
N ASP A 638 2.87 -10.83 13.51
CA ASP A 638 2.11 -9.60 13.71
C ASP A 638 2.90 -8.60 14.56
N CYS A 639 3.58 -9.06 15.62
CA CYS A 639 4.51 -8.21 16.37
C CYS A 639 5.63 -7.64 15.49
N VAL A 640 6.21 -8.41 14.54
CA VAL A 640 7.16 -7.85 13.54
C VAL A 640 6.48 -6.72 12.75
N GLY A 641 5.25 -6.95 12.27
CA GLY A 641 4.47 -5.95 11.56
C GLY A 641 4.22 -4.69 12.39
N MET A 642 3.77 -4.84 13.64
CA MET A 642 3.53 -3.74 14.59
C MET A 642 4.82 -2.96 14.87
N ILE A 643 5.94 -3.65 15.07
CA ILE A 643 7.25 -3.00 15.22
C ILE A 643 7.59 -2.22 13.96
N MET A 644 7.42 -2.83 12.80
CA MET A 644 7.65 -2.17 11.52
C MET A 644 6.73 -0.96 11.33
N ARG A 645 5.51 -0.94 11.90
CA ARG A 645 4.54 0.17 11.91
C ARG A 645 4.71 1.21 13.03
N LYS A 646 5.64 1.01 13.98
CA LYS A 646 5.81 1.83 15.20
C LYS A 646 4.62 1.77 16.18
N GLU A 647 3.83 0.69 16.08
CA GLU A 647 2.79 0.34 17.07
C GLU A 647 3.41 -0.40 18.27
N ALA A 648 4.52 -1.10 18.03
CA ALA A 648 5.40 -1.70 19.03
C ALA A 648 6.85 -1.25 18.79
N ASP A 649 7.73 -1.46 19.75
CA ASP A 649 9.15 -1.11 19.68
C ASP A 649 10.06 -2.33 19.77
N ALA A 650 9.69 -3.33 20.58
CA ALA A 650 10.51 -4.51 20.80
C ALA A 650 9.65 -5.77 21.07
N VAL A 651 10.23 -6.92 20.74
CA VAL A 651 9.69 -8.25 21.05
C VAL A 651 10.84 -9.25 21.14
N THR A 652 10.72 -10.25 22.01
CA THR A 652 11.66 -11.36 22.09
C THR A 652 11.31 -12.43 21.05
N MET A 653 12.30 -12.97 20.35
CA MET A 653 12.12 -13.97 19.29
C MET A 653 13.09 -15.13 19.43
N ASP A 654 12.67 -16.32 19.01
CA ASP A 654 13.59 -17.45 18.80
C ASP A 654 14.30 -17.38 17.45
N GLY A 655 15.34 -18.19 17.27
CA GLY A 655 16.17 -18.21 16.06
C GLY A 655 15.39 -18.35 14.75
N GLY A 656 14.25 -19.06 14.75
CA GLY A 656 13.41 -19.24 13.56
C GLY A 656 12.77 -17.92 13.11
N TYR A 657 12.28 -17.13 14.05
CA TYR A 657 11.68 -15.82 13.77
C TYR A 657 12.71 -14.72 13.54
N ILE A 658 13.90 -14.81 14.16
CA ILE A 658 14.99 -13.84 13.95
C ILE A 658 15.41 -13.80 12.48
N PHE A 659 15.42 -14.93 11.78
CA PHE A 659 15.71 -14.96 10.34
C PHE A 659 14.70 -14.10 9.57
N SER A 660 13.41 -14.36 9.79
CA SER A 660 12.32 -13.68 9.09
C SER A 660 12.28 -12.19 9.43
N ALA A 661 12.31 -11.85 10.71
CA ALA A 661 12.32 -10.47 11.20
C ALA A 661 13.57 -9.71 10.73
N GLY A 662 14.73 -10.36 10.74
CA GLY A 662 15.98 -9.80 10.25
C GLY A 662 15.96 -9.51 8.75
N ALA A 663 15.37 -10.40 7.96
CA ALA A 663 15.19 -10.20 6.54
C ALA A 663 14.11 -9.14 6.22
N CYS A 664 13.15 -8.88 7.12
CA CYS A 664 12.27 -7.70 7.09
C CYS A 664 12.98 -6.38 7.46
N GLY A 665 14.22 -6.47 7.98
CA GLY A 665 15.08 -5.34 8.32
C GLY A 665 15.07 -4.95 9.80
N LEU A 666 14.45 -5.74 10.68
CA LEU A 666 14.69 -5.61 12.11
C LEU A 666 16.11 -6.05 12.47
N VAL A 667 16.63 -5.56 13.58
CA VAL A 667 17.96 -5.90 14.07
C VAL A 667 17.87 -6.56 15.45
N PRO A 668 18.68 -7.59 15.70
CA PRO A 668 18.82 -8.16 17.05
C PRO A 668 19.67 -7.21 17.90
N VAL A 669 19.24 -6.93 19.13
CA VAL A 669 19.93 -5.93 19.98
C VAL A 669 20.38 -6.45 21.33
N MET A 670 19.64 -7.39 21.92
CA MET A 670 19.99 -8.06 23.16
C MET A 670 19.70 -9.55 23.00
N SER A 671 20.60 -10.42 23.46
CA SER A 671 20.45 -11.88 23.43
C SER A 671 20.22 -12.43 24.83
N GLU A 672 19.34 -13.43 24.96
CA GLU A 672 19.21 -14.19 26.21
C GLU A 672 20.44 -15.07 26.44
N VAL A 673 21.08 -14.90 27.58
CA VAL A 673 22.20 -15.76 27.99
C VAL A 673 21.68 -16.86 28.90
N TYR A 674 22.01 -18.11 28.56
CA TYR A 674 21.68 -19.29 29.36
C TYR A 674 22.95 -19.94 29.89
N GLU A 675 22.83 -20.88 30.83
CA GLU A 675 23.96 -21.72 31.29
C GLU A 675 24.47 -22.68 30.21
N GLY A 676 23.87 -22.66 29.02
CA GLY A 676 24.44 -23.27 27.82
C GLY A 676 23.72 -22.83 26.55
N SER A 677 24.46 -22.31 25.57
CA SER A 677 24.07 -22.49 24.18
C SER A 677 24.06 -23.99 23.88
N TYR A 678 23.12 -24.44 23.05
CA TYR A 678 22.98 -25.86 22.75
C TYR A 678 23.24 -26.13 21.27
N TYR A 679 23.74 -27.32 21.01
CA TYR A 679 24.06 -27.81 19.69
C TYR A 679 22.92 -28.71 19.24
N ALA A 680 22.40 -28.45 18.05
CA ALA A 680 21.51 -29.39 17.39
C ALA A 680 22.33 -30.56 16.88
N VAL A 681 21.93 -31.79 17.22
CA VAL A 681 22.65 -33.01 16.88
C VAL A 681 21.69 -34.03 16.26
N ALA A 682 22.22 -34.86 15.36
CA ALA A 682 21.56 -36.04 14.84
C ALA A 682 22.08 -37.27 15.58
N VAL A 683 21.19 -37.99 16.26
CA VAL A 683 21.54 -39.13 17.11
C VAL A 683 21.09 -40.43 16.45
N VAL A 684 21.97 -41.43 16.44
CA VAL A 684 21.68 -42.78 15.96
C VAL A 684 22.13 -43.81 17.00
N ARG A 685 21.66 -45.05 16.86
CA ARG A 685 22.23 -46.18 17.62
C ARG A 685 23.63 -46.49 17.11
N LYS A 686 24.54 -46.85 18.03
CA LYS A 686 25.94 -47.12 17.72
C LYS A 686 26.14 -48.19 16.64
N ASP A 687 25.36 -49.26 16.68
CA ASP A 687 25.48 -50.39 15.76
C ASP A 687 24.65 -50.24 14.47
N SER A 688 24.08 -49.05 14.22
CA SER A 688 23.24 -48.82 13.04
C SER A 688 24.02 -48.75 11.72
N GLY A 689 25.32 -48.44 11.78
CA GLY A 689 26.15 -48.17 10.59
C GLY A 689 25.73 -46.94 9.78
N LEU A 690 24.82 -46.11 10.30
CA LEU A 690 24.30 -44.94 9.62
C LEU A 690 25.33 -43.79 9.66
N THR A 691 25.36 -43.06 8.56
CA THR A 691 26.10 -41.81 8.33
C THR A 691 25.15 -40.78 7.74
N TRP A 692 25.50 -39.50 7.79
CA TRP A 692 24.65 -38.42 7.24
C TRP A 692 24.23 -38.70 5.79
N GLU A 693 25.16 -39.19 4.97
CA GLU A 693 24.95 -39.45 3.55
C GLU A 693 24.01 -40.64 3.28
N THR A 694 23.81 -41.51 4.27
CA THR A 694 22.99 -42.74 4.18
C THR A 694 21.60 -42.59 4.83
N LEU A 695 21.24 -41.39 5.29
CA LEU A 695 19.96 -41.14 5.96
C LEU A 695 18.75 -41.18 5.02
N LYS A 696 18.95 -40.97 3.72
CA LYS A 696 17.85 -41.00 2.74
C LYS A 696 17.11 -42.34 2.78
N GLY A 697 15.80 -42.27 2.90
CA GLY A 697 14.90 -43.41 2.96
C GLY A 697 14.77 -44.07 4.34
N LYS A 698 15.50 -43.60 5.35
CA LYS A 698 15.39 -44.09 6.73
C LYS A 698 14.17 -43.52 7.45
N LYS A 699 13.98 -43.91 8.71
CA LYS A 699 12.93 -43.42 9.60
C LYS A 699 13.47 -42.35 10.54
N SER A 700 12.73 -41.25 10.76
CA SER A 700 13.22 -40.14 11.58
C SER A 700 12.30 -39.77 12.74
N CYS A 701 12.91 -39.26 13.82
CA CYS A 701 12.24 -38.77 15.01
C CYS A 701 12.58 -37.29 15.22
N HIS A 702 11.56 -36.44 15.34
CA HIS A 702 11.71 -34.99 15.44
C HIS A 702 11.01 -34.48 16.70
N THR A 703 11.54 -33.41 17.30
CA THR A 703 10.94 -32.86 18.53
C THR A 703 9.56 -32.25 18.30
N ALA A 704 9.39 -31.50 17.21
CA ALA A 704 8.12 -31.10 16.62
C ALA A 704 8.42 -30.46 15.26
N PHE A 705 7.40 -30.42 14.41
CA PHE A 705 7.42 -29.66 13.16
C PHE A 705 7.72 -28.17 13.45
N GLY A 706 8.63 -27.55 12.68
CA GLY A 706 9.00 -26.14 12.82
C GLY A 706 9.96 -25.78 13.96
N ARG A 707 10.39 -26.73 14.82
CA ARG A 707 11.34 -26.45 15.91
C ARG A 707 12.80 -26.42 15.44
N THR A 708 13.61 -25.58 16.06
CA THR A 708 15.04 -25.34 15.78
C THR A 708 15.86 -26.62 15.57
N ALA A 709 16.17 -27.38 16.63
CA ALA A 709 17.03 -28.56 16.54
C ALA A 709 16.32 -29.80 15.97
N GLY A 710 15.00 -29.89 16.17
CA GLY A 710 14.23 -31.06 15.73
C GLY A 710 13.79 -31.01 14.27
N TRP A 711 13.72 -29.84 13.65
CA TRP A 711 13.17 -29.67 12.31
C TRP A 711 13.97 -28.68 11.46
N ASN A 712 14.07 -27.42 11.89
CA ASN A 712 14.57 -26.34 11.05
C ASN A 712 16.01 -26.56 10.58
N ILE A 713 16.89 -26.96 11.49
CA ILE A 713 18.30 -27.27 11.17
C ILE A 713 18.41 -28.53 10.30
N PRO A 714 17.97 -29.72 10.77
CA PRO A 714 18.19 -30.95 10.01
C PRO A 714 17.47 -30.96 8.67
N MET A 715 16.20 -30.55 8.63
CA MET A 715 15.45 -30.53 7.37
C MET A 715 15.93 -29.43 6.43
N GLY A 716 16.48 -28.34 6.96
CA GLY A 716 17.06 -27.28 6.14
C GLY A 716 18.37 -27.67 5.48
N ILE A 717 19.22 -28.39 6.19
CA ILE A 717 20.42 -29.01 5.60
C ILE A 717 19.99 -30.01 4.51
N ILE A 718 19.06 -30.90 4.82
CA ILE A 718 18.56 -31.89 3.85
C ILE A 718 17.92 -31.22 2.62
N ALA A 719 17.11 -30.18 2.81
CA ALA A 719 16.49 -29.43 1.72
C ALA A 719 17.55 -28.76 0.82
N LYS A 720 18.64 -28.25 1.42
CA LYS A 720 19.79 -27.71 0.67
C LYS A 720 20.48 -28.79 -0.15
N ASP A 721 20.72 -29.97 0.43
CA ASP A 721 21.40 -31.09 -0.24
C ASP A 721 20.55 -31.70 -1.37
N VAL A 722 19.23 -31.80 -1.17
CA VAL A 722 18.28 -32.31 -2.18
C VAL A 722 18.08 -31.30 -3.31
N GLY A 723 18.02 -30.00 -2.99
CA GLY A 723 17.89 -28.93 -3.98
C GLY A 723 16.46 -28.64 -4.46
N ASP A 724 15.48 -29.43 -4.04
CA ASP A 724 14.05 -29.25 -4.35
C ASP A 724 13.14 -29.67 -3.17
N CYS A 725 11.82 -29.57 -3.36
CA CYS A 725 10.82 -29.77 -2.32
C CYS A 725 10.46 -31.23 -2.03
N SER A 726 11.09 -32.17 -2.73
CA SER A 726 10.96 -33.60 -2.42
C SER A 726 11.60 -34.00 -1.09
N PHE A 727 12.33 -33.09 -0.44
CA PHE A 727 12.96 -33.33 0.87
C PHE A 727 11.95 -33.73 1.97
N MET A 728 10.67 -33.38 1.83
CA MET A 728 9.59 -33.84 2.73
C MET A 728 9.39 -35.37 2.67
N ASN A 729 9.80 -35.99 1.56
CA ASN A 729 9.83 -37.44 1.35
C ASN A 729 11.23 -38.04 1.55
N TYR A 730 12.18 -37.27 2.09
CA TYR A 730 13.55 -37.75 2.32
C TYR A 730 13.57 -38.95 3.27
N PHE A 731 12.71 -38.94 4.29
CA PHE A 731 12.46 -40.06 5.19
C PHE A 731 11.20 -40.82 4.77
N THR A 732 11.23 -42.15 4.83
CA THR A 732 10.08 -42.98 4.43
C THR A 732 8.93 -42.88 5.42
N LYS A 733 9.25 -42.75 6.71
CA LYS A 733 8.31 -42.59 7.82
C LYS A 733 8.96 -41.74 8.90
N SER A 734 8.19 -40.84 9.52
CA SER A 734 8.69 -40.04 10.63
C SER A 734 7.68 -39.93 11.76
N CYS A 735 8.15 -39.50 12.92
CA CYS A 735 7.30 -38.78 13.87
C CYS A 735 7.80 -37.33 13.99
N ALA A 736 7.04 -36.39 13.43
CA ALA A 736 7.22 -34.96 13.54
C ALA A 736 5.91 -34.33 14.05
N PRO A 737 5.71 -34.31 15.37
CA PRO A 737 4.48 -33.80 15.97
C PRO A 737 4.16 -32.37 15.51
N GLY A 738 2.91 -32.10 15.16
CA GLY A 738 2.45 -30.84 14.57
C GLY A 738 2.40 -30.82 13.04
N ALA A 739 2.93 -31.84 12.36
CA ALA A 739 2.75 -32.01 10.92
C ALA A 739 1.32 -32.46 10.57
N ASP A 740 0.98 -32.46 9.27
CA ASP A 740 -0.27 -33.05 8.78
C ASP A 740 -0.38 -34.51 9.24
N LYS A 741 -1.45 -34.82 10.00
CA LYS A 741 -1.73 -36.14 10.57
C LYS A 741 -1.75 -37.26 9.52
N ASN A 742 -2.09 -36.93 8.26
CA ASN A 742 -2.18 -37.89 7.16
C ASN A 742 -0.85 -38.08 6.40
N SER A 743 0.18 -37.29 6.71
CA SER A 743 1.47 -37.35 6.02
C SER A 743 2.37 -38.47 6.54
N ASN A 744 3.40 -38.83 5.77
CA ASN A 744 4.50 -39.71 6.20
C ASN A 744 5.19 -39.20 7.47
N LEU A 745 5.13 -37.89 7.73
CA LEU A 745 5.74 -37.22 8.88
C LEU A 745 5.09 -37.60 10.22
N CYS A 746 3.85 -38.07 10.22
CA CYS A 746 3.12 -38.48 11.42
C CYS A 746 3.00 -40.00 11.58
N SER A 747 3.56 -40.78 10.65
CA SER A 747 3.32 -42.22 10.56
C SER A 747 3.88 -43.02 11.74
N LEU A 748 4.96 -42.57 12.38
CA LEU A 748 5.58 -43.22 13.54
C LEU A 748 5.05 -42.71 14.89
N CYS A 749 4.30 -41.60 14.89
CA CYS A 749 3.75 -41.00 16.11
C CYS A 749 2.70 -41.93 16.76
N ARG A 750 2.54 -41.86 18.09
CA ARG A 750 1.76 -42.84 18.87
C ARG A 750 0.65 -42.24 19.72
N GLY A 751 0.47 -40.93 19.70
CA GLY A 751 -0.46 -40.23 20.59
C GLY A 751 -0.07 -40.44 22.05
N SER A 752 -1.06 -40.62 22.92
CA SER A 752 -0.82 -40.84 24.36
C SER A 752 -0.29 -42.24 24.69
N GLY A 753 -0.13 -43.11 23.68
CA GLY A 753 0.20 -44.53 23.84
C GLY A 753 -1.02 -45.43 24.08
N LEU A 754 -2.19 -44.85 24.38
CA LEU A 754 -3.46 -45.57 24.60
C LEU A 754 -4.59 -45.10 23.67
N ASP A 755 -4.53 -43.86 23.17
CA ASP A 755 -5.56 -43.24 22.34
C ASP A 755 -4.96 -42.61 21.06
N PRO A 756 -5.42 -43.00 19.85
CA PRO A 756 -4.98 -42.42 18.59
C PRO A 756 -5.46 -40.97 18.33
N GLU A 757 -6.42 -40.42 19.08
CA GLU A 757 -6.93 -39.05 18.85
C GLU A 757 -5.81 -37.99 18.89
N ASN A 758 -4.88 -38.16 19.83
CA ASN A 758 -3.76 -37.25 20.07
C ASN A 758 -2.51 -37.56 19.25
N LYS A 759 -2.61 -38.50 18.29
CA LYS A 759 -1.49 -38.86 17.41
C LYS A 759 -0.96 -37.62 16.67
N CYS A 760 0.35 -37.44 16.73
CA CYS A 760 1.06 -36.34 16.10
C CYS A 760 0.69 -34.95 16.64
N SER A 761 0.07 -34.85 17.82
CA SER A 761 -0.18 -33.56 18.47
C SER A 761 1.14 -32.89 18.87
N ALA A 762 1.31 -31.59 18.59
CA ALA A 762 2.47 -30.81 19.04
C ALA A 762 2.39 -30.46 20.54
N SER A 763 2.07 -31.45 21.38
CA SER A 763 1.92 -31.30 22.83
C SER A 763 2.37 -32.55 23.56
N GLY A 764 2.49 -32.48 24.89
CA GLY A 764 2.84 -33.63 25.72
C GLY A 764 1.84 -34.80 25.68
N SER A 765 0.70 -34.63 25.01
CA SER A 765 -0.25 -35.71 24.72
C SER A 765 0.29 -36.72 23.69
N GLU A 766 1.34 -36.37 22.94
CA GLU A 766 2.09 -37.28 22.09
C GLU A 766 3.37 -37.73 22.81
N ILE A 767 3.54 -39.04 23.03
CA ILE A 767 4.68 -39.57 23.77
C ILE A 767 6.04 -39.36 23.09
N TYR A 768 6.04 -39.12 21.76
CA TYR A 768 7.23 -38.79 20.99
C TYR A 768 7.45 -37.28 20.81
N TYR A 769 6.68 -36.42 21.48
CA TYR A 769 6.86 -34.96 21.43
C TYR A 769 8.04 -34.46 22.28
N GLY A 770 8.70 -33.42 21.78
CA GLY A 770 9.80 -32.74 22.46
C GLY A 770 11.13 -33.50 22.40
N TYR A 771 12.12 -33.01 23.15
CA TYR A 771 13.48 -33.57 23.12
C TYR A 771 13.52 -35.02 23.61
N SER A 772 13.01 -35.30 24.80
CA SER A 772 12.97 -36.67 25.34
C SER A 772 12.07 -37.59 24.52
N GLY A 773 10.95 -37.09 23.97
CA GLY A 773 10.06 -37.87 23.12
C GLY A 773 10.70 -38.28 21.79
N ALA A 774 11.40 -37.37 21.11
CA ALA A 774 12.13 -37.70 19.89
C ALA A 774 13.26 -38.70 20.14
N PHE A 775 13.98 -38.57 21.26
CA PHE A 775 14.98 -39.55 21.67
C PHE A 775 14.34 -40.90 22.04
N ARG A 776 13.19 -40.90 22.71
CA ARG A 776 12.40 -42.11 23.00
C ARG A 776 11.96 -42.84 21.73
N CYS A 777 11.55 -42.11 20.70
CA CYS A 777 11.21 -42.67 19.38
C CYS A 777 12.39 -43.45 18.76
N LEU A 778 13.62 -42.96 18.90
CA LEU A 778 14.84 -43.69 18.50
C LEU A 778 15.13 -44.87 19.44
N ALA A 779 15.05 -44.66 20.76
CA ALA A 779 15.37 -45.66 21.78
C ALA A 779 14.39 -46.86 21.80
N GLU A 780 13.14 -46.67 21.39
CA GLU A 780 12.15 -47.75 21.19
C GLU A 780 12.24 -48.39 19.80
N GLY A 781 13.08 -47.86 18.90
CA GLY A 781 13.29 -48.42 17.55
C GLY A 781 12.18 -48.06 16.56
N ALA A 782 11.36 -47.07 16.87
CA ALA A 782 10.35 -46.56 15.93
C ALA A 782 11.03 -45.83 14.76
N GLY A 783 12.03 -44.99 15.04
CA GLY A 783 12.89 -44.34 14.06
C GLY A 783 14.35 -44.79 14.13
N ASP A 784 15.10 -44.47 13.07
CA ASP A 784 16.51 -44.82 12.88
C ASP A 784 17.45 -43.67 13.29
N VAL A 785 16.96 -42.42 13.24
CA VAL A 785 17.67 -41.20 13.64
C VAL A 785 16.74 -40.29 14.46
N ALA A 786 17.27 -39.63 15.50
CA ALA A 786 16.58 -38.59 16.24
C ALA A 786 17.31 -37.25 16.17
N PHE A 787 16.57 -36.17 15.91
CA PHE A 787 17.10 -34.81 15.88
C PHE A 787 16.75 -34.07 17.17
N VAL A 788 17.77 -33.79 18.00
CA VAL A 788 17.61 -33.27 19.36
C VAL A 788 18.75 -32.31 19.74
N LYS A 789 18.77 -31.82 20.98
CA LYS A 789 19.91 -31.07 21.53
C LYS A 789 20.96 -32.03 22.11
N GLN A 790 22.21 -31.60 22.20
CA GLN A 790 23.31 -32.42 22.71
C GLN A 790 23.09 -32.97 24.13
N THR A 791 22.38 -32.23 24.99
CA THR A 791 22.15 -32.68 26.38
C THR A 791 21.08 -33.76 26.50
N THR A 792 20.30 -34.03 25.45
CA THR A 792 19.18 -34.99 25.52
C THR A 792 19.63 -36.42 25.79
N ILE A 793 20.78 -36.84 25.26
CA ILE A 793 21.32 -38.19 25.53
C ILE A 793 21.66 -38.33 27.01
N PRO A 794 22.58 -37.54 27.60
CA PRO A 794 22.93 -37.69 29.01
C PRO A 794 21.79 -37.37 29.98
N GLU A 795 20.75 -36.64 29.56
CA GLU A 795 19.51 -36.45 30.35
C GLU A 795 18.66 -37.73 30.44
N ASN A 796 18.73 -38.63 29.44
CA ASN A 796 17.85 -39.79 29.30
C ASN A 796 18.57 -41.15 29.37
N THR A 797 19.87 -41.16 29.67
CA THR A 797 20.66 -42.39 29.79
C THR A 797 21.38 -42.44 31.13
N ASP A 798 22.09 -43.55 31.37
CA ASP A 798 23.00 -43.74 32.50
C ASP A 798 22.30 -43.55 33.86
N GLY A 799 21.04 -43.98 33.94
CA GLY A 799 20.21 -43.94 35.14
C GLY A 799 19.65 -42.56 35.51
N ARG A 800 19.86 -41.52 34.69
CA ARG A 800 19.39 -40.15 35.00
C ARG A 800 17.90 -39.92 34.74
N ASN A 801 17.29 -40.72 33.88
CA ASN A 801 15.84 -40.74 33.67
C ASN A 801 15.25 -42.04 34.23
N PRO A 802 14.42 -41.98 35.31
CA PRO A 802 13.88 -43.16 35.96
C PRO A 802 12.72 -43.83 35.20
N ALA A 803 12.24 -43.23 34.09
CA ALA A 803 11.13 -43.78 33.33
C ALA A 803 11.44 -45.17 32.75
N ASP A 804 10.44 -46.04 32.66
CA ASP A 804 10.62 -47.44 32.25
C ASP A 804 11.30 -47.63 30.89
N TRP A 805 11.08 -46.72 29.94
CA TRP A 805 11.69 -46.75 28.61
C TRP A 805 13.16 -46.32 28.60
N ALA A 806 13.62 -45.58 29.62
CA ALA A 806 14.93 -44.92 29.66
C ALA A 806 15.89 -45.49 30.71
N LYS A 807 15.35 -46.07 31.80
CA LYS A 807 16.11 -46.48 33.00
C LYS A 807 17.33 -47.38 32.75
N ASN A 808 17.31 -48.16 31.67
CA ASN A 808 18.36 -49.12 31.31
C ASN A 808 19.24 -48.68 30.12
N LEU A 809 18.99 -47.50 29.55
CA LEU A 809 19.75 -47.00 28.40
C LEU A 809 21.12 -46.49 28.83
N LYS A 810 22.17 -46.78 28.06
CA LYS A 810 23.51 -46.21 28.27
C LYS A 810 23.82 -45.18 27.20
N SER A 811 24.49 -44.09 27.55
CA SER A 811 24.91 -43.08 26.55
C SER A 811 25.84 -43.68 25.50
N SER A 812 26.61 -44.70 25.87
CA SER A 812 27.51 -45.46 24.98
C SER A 812 26.82 -46.22 23.85
N ASP A 813 25.50 -46.41 23.94
CA ASP A 813 24.71 -47.15 22.95
C ASP A 813 24.31 -46.26 21.75
N PHE A 814 24.65 -44.97 21.82
CA PHE A 814 24.29 -43.95 20.84
C PHE A 814 25.52 -43.22 20.30
N MET A 815 25.41 -42.71 19.09
CA MET A 815 26.42 -41.88 18.42
C MET A 815 25.77 -40.66 17.78
N LEU A 816 26.58 -39.63 17.54
CA LEU A 816 26.21 -38.45 16.77
C LEU A 816 26.61 -38.65 15.31
N LEU A 817 25.79 -38.18 14.38
CA LEU A 817 26.18 -38.03 12.96
C LEU A 817 26.77 -36.63 12.75
N CYS A 818 27.94 -36.57 12.13
CA CYS A 818 28.62 -35.31 11.86
C CYS A 818 28.30 -34.86 10.43
N TYR A 819 27.94 -33.59 10.27
CA TYR A 819 27.69 -32.99 8.98
C TYR A 819 28.95 -32.24 8.49
N ASN A 820 29.40 -32.51 7.26
CA ASN A 820 30.56 -31.86 6.62
C ASN A 820 31.93 -32.01 7.33
N GLY A 821 32.10 -32.99 8.23
CA GLY A 821 33.38 -33.27 8.91
C GLY A 821 34.18 -34.41 8.27
N GLN A 822 35.50 -34.46 8.53
CA GLN A 822 36.33 -35.63 8.15
C GLN A 822 35.88 -36.93 8.86
N GLN A 823 35.35 -36.79 10.06
CA GLN A 823 34.75 -37.87 10.85
C GLN A 823 33.24 -37.94 10.56
N LYS A 824 32.72 -39.14 10.28
CA LYS A 824 31.30 -39.34 9.94
C LYS A 824 30.39 -39.48 11.16
N THR A 825 30.94 -40.02 12.27
CA THR A 825 30.20 -40.26 13.51
C THR A 825 31.08 -39.99 14.72
N ALA A 826 30.53 -39.44 15.80
CA ALA A 826 31.26 -39.18 17.04
C ALA A 826 30.50 -39.65 18.29
N ALA A 827 31.20 -39.74 19.42
CA ALA A 827 30.57 -40.01 20.70
C ALA A 827 29.70 -38.83 21.15
N PRO A 828 28.64 -39.03 21.94
CA PRO A 828 27.75 -37.97 22.42
C PRO A 828 28.45 -36.77 23.07
N ASN A 829 29.59 -36.99 23.74
CA ASN A 829 30.33 -35.93 24.43
C ASN A 829 31.18 -35.06 23.49
N ASP A 830 31.39 -35.46 22.23
CA ASP A 830 32.17 -34.72 21.23
C ASP A 830 31.27 -33.85 20.32
N TYR A 831 30.11 -33.44 20.86
CA TYR A 831 29.11 -32.64 20.14
C TYR A 831 29.67 -31.30 19.61
N ALA A 832 30.68 -30.73 20.26
CA ALA A 832 31.26 -29.45 19.84
C ALA A 832 31.92 -29.55 18.46
N ASN A 833 32.53 -30.70 18.14
CA ASN A 833 33.13 -30.97 16.84
C ASN A 833 32.18 -31.73 15.89
N CYS A 834 31.15 -32.38 16.42
CA CYS A 834 30.18 -33.17 15.67
C CYS A 834 28.74 -32.75 16.00
N ASN A 835 28.28 -31.70 15.33
CA ASN A 835 26.91 -31.19 15.41
C ASN A 835 26.41 -30.76 14.03
N LEU A 836 25.12 -30.42 13.96
CA LEU A 836 24.50 -29.87 12.76
C LEU A 836 24.61 -28.35 12.70
N ALA A 837 24.39 -27.69 13.84
CA ALA A 837 24.62 -26.26 14.04
C ALA A 837 24.56 -25.93 15.53
N GLN A 838 25.24 -24.85 15.93
CA GLN A 838 25.01 -24.20 17.21
C GLN A 838 23.71 -23.39 17.13
N THR A 839 22.78 -23.60 18.07
CA THR A 839 21.53 -22.84 18.03
C THR A 839 21.73 -21.43 18.57
N ALA A 840 21.30 -20.43 17.82
CA ALA A 840 21.25 -19.06 18.31
C ALA A 840 20.33 -18.93 19.53
N ALA A 841 20.73 -18.13 20.50
CA ALA A 841 19.89 -17.75 21.62
C ALA A 841 18.66 -16.96 21.15
N HIS A 842 17.63 -16.88 22.00
CA HIS A 842 16.54 -15.94 21.73
C HIS A 842 17.12 -14.52 21.80
N ALA A 843 16.58 -13.62 20.99
CA ALA A 843 17.02 -12.24 20.94
C ALA A 843 15.84 -11.28 20.93
N VAL A 844 16.04 -10.11 21.50
CA VAL A 844 15.14 -8.97 21.37
C VAL A 844 15.40 -8.34 20.01
N MET A 845 14.35 -8.27 19.20
CA MET A 845 14.36 -7.66 17.87
C MET A 845 13.71 -6.27 17.94
N THR A 846 14.31 -5.29 17.26
CA THR A 846 13.76 -3.91 17.17
C THR A 846 14.14 -3.27 15.84
N ARG A 847 13.67 -2.04 15.61
CA ARG A 847 14.07 -1.23 14.44
C ARG A 847 15.49 -0.68 14.62
N PRO A 848 16.27 -0.52 13.54
CA PRO A 848 17.62 0.05 13.61
C PRO A 848 17.70 1.37 14.39
N GLU A 849 16.76 2.28 14.16
CA GLU A 849 16.74 3.60 14.82
C GLU A 849 16.36 3.55 16.31
N SER A 850 15.71 2.48 16.77
CA SER A 850 15.28 2.28 18.17
C SER A 850 16.28 1.46 18.99
N ARG A 851 17.35 0.94 18.36
CA ARG A 851 18.36 0.08 19.00
C ARG A 851 18.86 0.66 20.31
N ASN A 852 19.37 1.89 20.29
CA ASN A 852 20.06 2.46 21.44
C ASN A 852 19.11 2.70 22.61
N ASP A 853 17.86 3.08 22.34
CA ASP A 853 16.84 3.29 23.36
C ASP A 853 16.42 1.95 23.99
N VAL A 854 16.19 0.91 23.19
CA VAL A 854 15.84 -0.44 23.67
C VAL A 854 16.98 -1.08 24.45
N VAL A 855 18.23 -0.98 23.99
CA VAL A 855 19.40 -1.52 24.70
C VAL A 855 19.58 -0.83 26.06
N ARG A 856 19.50 0.51 26.08
CA ARG A 856 19.61 1.28 27.34
C ARG A 856 18.49 0.87 28.31
N PHE A 857 17.25 0.83 27.84
CA PHE A 857 16.11 0.39 28.62
C PHE A 857 16.34 -1.01 29.22
N LEU A 858 16.70 -2.00 28.40
CA LEU A 858 16.88 -3.38 28.88
C LEU A 858 18.05 -3.54 29.86
N LYS A 859 19.13 -2.76 29.71
CA LYS A 859 20.22 -2.72 30.70
C LYS A 859 19.72 -2.20 32.05
N GLU A 860 19.04 -1.06 32.06
CA GLU A 860 18.46 -0.48 33.28
C GLU A 860 17.45 -1.43 33.94
N GLN A 861 16.59 -2.08 33.15
CA GLN A 861 15.57 -2.98 33.68
C GLN A 861 16.16 -4.26 34.27
N GLN A 862 17.17 -4.87 33.64
CA GLN A 862 17.77 -6.10 34.18
C GLN A 862 18.65 -5.84 35.41
N GLU A 863 19.22 -4.64 35.56
CA GLU A 863 19.93 -4.24 36.80
C GLU A 863 18.96 -4.16 38.00
N LYS A 864 17.69 -3.81 37.76
CA LYS A 864 16.65 -3.79 38.80
C LYS A 864 15.97 -5.15 38.99
N PHE A 865 15.52 -5.77 37.91
CA PHE A 865 14.57 -6.89 37.94
C PHE A 865 15.14 -8.20 37.36
N GLY A 866 16.40 -8.21 36.96
CA GLY A 866 17.10 -9.42 36.53
C GLY A 866 17.35 -10.40 37.69
N LYS A 867 18.00 -11.52 37.41
CA LYS A 867 18.23 -12.60 38.39
C LYS A 867 18.97 -12.15 39.65
N ASN A 868 19.89 -11.18 39.49
CA ASN A 868 20.66 -10.55 40.56
C ASN A 868 20.29 -9.07 40.76
N GLY A 869 19.10 -8.65 40.32
CA GLY A 869 18.70 -7.25 40.33
C GLY A 869 18.41 -6.70 41.73
N SER A 870 18.55 -5.38 41.89
CA SER A 870 18.35 -4.68 43.17
C SER A 870 16.91 -4.73 43.70
N GLU A 871 15.94 -4.87 42.80
CA GLU A 871 14.50 -4.84 43.06
C GLU A 871 13.82 -6.16 42.64
N LYS A 872 14.56 -7.27 42.56
CA LYS A 872 14.04 -8.57 42.11
C LYS A 872 12.85 -9.12 42.92
N GLU A 873 12.61 -8.61 44.12
CA GLU A 873 11.47 -9.03 44.96
C GLU A 873 10.17 -8.35 44.54
N SER A 874 10.22 -7.19 43.86
CA SER A 874 9.02 -6.51 43.34
C SER A 874 8.60 -7.08 41.98
N PHE A 875 9.57 -7.40 41.12
CA PHE A 875 9.32 -8.01 39.81
C PHE A 875 10.54 -8.81 39.33
N GLN A 876 10.30 -9.94 38.67
CA GLN A 876 11.35 -10.82 38.13
C GLN A 876 11.21 -10.97 36.62
N MET A 877 12.14 -10.37 35.87
CA MET A 877 12.10 -10.39 34.39
C MET A 877 12.22 -11.82 33.82
N PHE A 878 13.12 -12.63 34.38
CA PHE A 878 13.45 -13.97 33.87
C PHE A 878 12.80 -15.09 34.68
N LYS A 879 11.66 -14.82 35.30
CA LYS A 879 10.85 -15.84 35.96
C LYS A 879 9.39 -15.65 35.58
N SER A 880 8.63 -16.71 35.52
CA SER A 880 7.19 -16.67 35.23
C SER A 880 6.43 -17.67 36.10
N GLU A 881 5.14 -17.39 36.33
CA GLU A 881 4.27 -18.26 37.12
C GLU A 881 3.97 -19.58 36.40
N THR A 882 3.89 -19.51 35.07
CA THR A 882 3.73 -20.68 34.20
C THR A 882 5.08 -21.10 33.66
N LYS A 883 5.45 -20.62 32.47
CA LYS A 883 6.71 -20.93 31.81
C LYS A 883 7.02 -19.96 30.67
N ASP A 884 8.27 -19.51 30.61
CA ASP A 884 8.88 -18.81 29.47
C ASP A 884 8.04 -17.62 28.92
N LEU A 885 7.46 -16.81 29.81
CA LEU A 885 6.67 -15.63 29.42
C LEU A 885 7.59 -14.42 29.15
N LEU A 886 7.49 -13.79 27.98
CA LEU A 886 8.32 -12.67 27.46
C LEU A 886 9.81 -13.03 27.24
N PHE A 887 10.40 -13.75 28.17
CA PHE A 887 11.76 -14.29 28.13
C PHE A 887 11.73 -15.72 28.66
N LYS A 888 12.74 -16.53 28.33
CA LYS A 888 12.86 -17.83 28.99
C LYS A 888 13.17 -17.69 30.47
N ASP A 889 12.61 -18.59 31.28
CA ASP A 889 12.90 -18.62 32.72
C ASP A 889 14.35 -19.08 33.02
N SER A 890 14.99 -19.74 32.04
CA SER A 890 16.39 -20.12 32.11
C SER A 890 17.36 -18.97 31.83
N THR A 891 16.87 -17.78 31.52
CA THR A 891 17.71 -16.61 31.20
C THR A 891 18.47 -16.16 32.45
N ILE A 892 19.80 -16.10 32.35
CA ILE A 892 20.68 -15.57 33.39
C ILE A 892 20.69 -14.04 33.33
N CYS A 893 20.93 -13.51 32.14
CA CYS A 893 20.98 -12.09 31.83
C CYS A 893 20.73 -11.86 30.33
N LEU A 894 20.59 -10.59 29.95
CA LEU A 894 20.58 -10.18 28.55
C LEU A 894 21.94 -9.57 28.18
N SER A 895 22.56 -10.08 27.11
CA SER A 895 23.84 -9.60 26.58
C SER A 895 23.63 -8.74 25.34
N GLU A 896 24.29 -7.57 25.29
CA GLU A 896 24.21 -6.68 24.13
C GLU A 896 24.87 -7.30 22.90
N ILE A 897 24.16 -7.21 21.78
CA ILE A 897 24.66 -7.66 20.47
C ILE A 897 25.36 -6.46 19.80
N PRO A 898 26.62 -6.57 19.36
CA PRO A 898 27.36 -5.50 18.71
C PRO A 898 26.61 -4.86 17.52
N PRO A 899 26.67 -3.53 17.31
CA PRO A 899 25.95 -2.85 16.23
C PRO A 899 26.28 -3.34 14.81
N ASP A 900 27.47 -3.88 14.60
CA ASP A 900 27.96 -4.45 13.34
C ASP A 900 27.49 -5.89 13.10
N GLN A 901 26.96 -6.57 14.14
CA GLN A 901 26.44 -7.92 14.03
C GLN A 901 24.98 -7.91 13.54
N ASN A 902 24.79 -8.19 12.25
CA ASN A 902 23.45 -8.37 11.66
C ASN A 902 22.85 -9.75 12.00
N TYR A 903 21.58 -9.95 11.67
CA TYR A 903 20.87 -11.21 11.94
C TYR A 903 21.52 -12.45 11.30
N LYS A 904 22.23 -12.33 10.17
CA LYS A 904 22.93 -13.46 9.54
C LYS A 904 24.11 -13.91 10.38
N ASN A 905 24.92 -12.96 10.82
CA ASN A 905 26.08 -13.22 11.67
C ASN A 905 25.66 -13.61 13.09
N PHE A 906 24.48 -13.17 13.54
CA PHE A 906 23.88 -13.62 14.81
C PHE A 906 23.42 -15.08 14.74
N LEU A 907 22.81 -15.50 13.63
CA LEU A 907 22.20 -16.82 13.53
C LEU A 907 23.19 -17.98 13.40
N SER A 908 24.51 -17.76 13.30
CA SER A 908 25.50 -18.74 12.78
C SER A 908 25.27 -19.03 11.29
N GLU A 909 26.36 -19.29 10.57
CA GLU A 909 26.31 -19.51 9.12
C GLU A 909 25.56 -20.81 8.78
N GLU A 910 25.74 -21.85 9.59
CA GLU A 910 25.12 -23.16 9.43
C GLU A 910 23.60 -23.08 9.58
N TYR A 911 23.11 -22.40 10.62
CA TYR A 911 21.68 -22.20 10.83
C TYR A 911 21.07 -21.34 9.73
N TYR A 912 21.72 -20.23 9.37
CA TYR A 912 21.26 -19.34 8.31
C TYR A 912 21.08 -20.10 6.99
N ASN A 913 22.08 -20.92 6.64
CA ASN A 913 22.05 -21.76 5.44
C ASN A 913 20.98 -22.86 5.50
N ALA A 914 20.73 -23.44 6.69
CA ALA A 914 19.67 -24.43 6.86
C ALA A 914 18.28 -23.79 6.63
N ILE A 915 18.00 -22.63 7.22
CA ILE A 915 16.74 -21.91 7.01
C ILE A 915 16.55 -21.54 5.53
N LEU A 916 17.61 -21.11 4.84
CA LEU A 916 17.57 -20.86 3.40
C LEU A 916 17.18 -22.09 2.59
N GLY A 917 17.65 -23.28 2.98
CA GLY A 917 17.27 -24.55 2.35
C GLY A 917 15.76 -24.80 2.42
N LEU A 918 15.16 -24.63 3.60
CA LEU A 918 13.71 -24.82 3.79
C LEU A 918 12.87 -23.82 2.99
N LYS A 919 13.35 -22.58 2.86
CA LYS A 919 12.60 -21.50 2.22
C LYS A 919 12.49 -21.64 0.70
N LYS A 920 13.30 -22.46 0.04
CA LYS A 920 13.15 -22.78 -1.39
C LYS A 920 11.80 -23.45 -1.73
N CYS A 921 11.05 -23.89 -0.72
CA CYS A 921 9.86 -24.72 -0.87
C CYS A 921 8.62 -24.13 -0.17
N SER A 922 8.39 -22.83 -0.34
CA SER A 922 7.42 -22.04 0.44
C SER A 922 5.93 -22.37 0.25
N HIS A 923 5.56 -23.37 -0.55
CA HIS A 923 4.15 -23.79 -0.69
C HIS A 923 3.68 -24.80 0.37
N THR A 924 4.55 -25.27 1.27
CA THR A 924 4.16 -26.26 2.29
C THR A 924 3.93 -25.62 3.65
N ALA A 925 2.67 -25.68 4.08
CA ALA A 925 2.10 -25.22 5.34
C ALA A 925 3.01 -25.41 6.57
N GLY A 926 3.19 -24.34 7.35
CA GLY A 926 3.78 -24.34 8.69
C GLY A 926 5.11 -23.59 8.84
N ILE A 927 5.70 -23.11 7.74
CA ILE A 927 6.65 -21.99 7.78
C ILE A 927 5.95 -20.85 7.04
N ASN A 928 5.11 -20.10 7.74
CA ASN A 928 4.39 -19.00 7.12
C ASN A 928 5.35 -18.06 6.38
N ALA A 929 4.89 -17.71 5.18
CA ALA A 929 5.47 -16.81 4.21
C ALA A 929 6.02 -15.54 4.89
N ILE A 930 7.14 -14.98 4.42
CA ILE A 930 7.44 -13.51 4.43
C ILE A 930 8.43 -13.16 3.28
N PHE A 931 8.71 -14.04 2.31
CA PHE A 931 9.58 -13.69 1.17
C PHE A 931 9.02 -14.20 -0.14
#